data_AF-A0A914VDM6-F1
#
_entry.id   AF-A0A914VDM6-F1
#
_cell.length_a   1.000
_cell.length_b   1.000
_cell.length_c   1.000
_cell.angle_alpha   90.00
_cell.angle_beta   90.00
_cell.angle_gamma   90.00
#
_symmetry.space_group_name_H-M   'P 1'
#
loop_
_entity.id
_entity.type
_entity.pdbx_description
1 polymer ?
#
loop_
_entity_poly.entity_id
_entity_poly.type
_entity_poly.pdbx_seq_one_letter_code
_entity_poly.pdbx_strand_id
1 'polypeptide(L)'
;MRNGTKVNYEVTEDDAGWIMSNTFLILTMQTGFGMLEAGSVSHKNVANIMIKNCVDVTLGGFVYWSFGYALSYGEPSTPFFGYGNFFVTADLNEDDAGSIFAHYVFQLSFATAATTIVSGAVAERMRLEAYMLFAVLNTLGYCLPAMWTWHRNGFLYAMGFFDFVGGCVVHGTGGASALVAAYMLGPRYNRFKKGPDGVHYTASSPATALTGLFMLWWAWLGFNCGSTFGISKDRWKISAKVAVTTLNGSIAGGIVGLISSYIVFKGRFSIDYIIVSVLSGLVSITASCAVISPAEALIVGFIGAFLALLALNFLEYMEIDDPVGAIPTHFTSAAWGTIVVGIFGKDDLSLLGGHNGLLHGGDFHLLKVQAIGWLLISLWSGLFTWAVFYAMHKVGILRMSLKDELLGADWVVHGVRSETITTKIEKILEQLNIAEEQFQDILKKIIIELTSNTYYRPPRFPLSAIISDELGDNQLSKERAADGRMRLMSRALSIQVADCWPAFNANIYTSEDIIPKANEPKLKNVMKSNLTSQPTYTEVTEDDAGWILSNTFLILTMQTGFGMLEAGSVSYKNIANIMVKNCVDVTLGGLVYWVAGYALSFGEPSTPFFGYGNFFVTAATVADTGRQYAHYVFQLSFATAATTIVSGAVAERMQLQAYMLFAIVNTFGYCLPAMWAWHHNGFLGSIGFFDFAGGCVVHGTGGASAFVAAYILGARYKRFPRGGEEAVHYTASSPVTALTGLFMLWWAWLGFNCGSTFGISKDRWKVAAKVAVTTLNGSIAGGIVGLVSSFVVFKGRFNIDYIILSVMGGLVSITANCAIISPAESLIIGAIGAAIALFAIRVIERMEIDDPVGAIPVHFASAGWGTMCVGIFGKNDFDLLKGHNGLLHGGGLYLLQVQAFGWILISLWSALFTAVFFLAMNRAGILRMSLQDELMGADWVEHGVRSESVGNKIEKIIKQMNLPEDEVQDVFKKMIIEATSSNERQSAFFLGGVNEEDAFNMARVLSQTRQGSVITSRLIRRASEMTIKDLPPSRKISLLNGTTSRKESLAVRKESSVRCRPSSTPLIMMKEDHKNGIP
;
A
#
# COMPACT_ATOMS: atom_id res chain seq x y z
N MET A 1 33.33 6.26 4.21
CA MET A 1 32.12 5.47 4.53
C MET A 1 30.94 6.30 5.03
N ARG A 2 31.10 7.52 5.55
CA ARG A 2 29.99 8.48 5.64
C ARG A 2 29.70 9.06 4.25
N ASN A 3 28.42 9.36 3.96
CA ASN A 3 28.03 10.05 2.73
C ASN A 3 28.80 11.36 2.59
N GLY A 4 29.32 11.64 1.40
CA GLY A 4 30.02 12.88 1.04
C GLY A 4 31.53 12.89 1.32
N THR A 5 32.34 12.66 0.29
CA THR A 5 32.97 13.75 -0.50
C THR A 5 34.24 13.31 -1.22
N LYS A 6 34.46 13.92 -2.39
CA LYS A 6 35.31 13.45 -3.48
C LYS A 6 34.90 12.08 -4.01
N VAL A 7 34.89 12.02 -5.33
CA VAL A 7 35.13 10.83 -6.14
C VAL A 7 36.60 10.39 -5.93
N ASN A 8 36.92 10.01 -4.69
CA ASN A 8 38.17 9.34 -4.31
C ASN A 8 37.91 7.88 -3.93
N TYR A 9 36.65 7.48 -3.86
CA TYR A 9 36.27 6.12 -4.16
C TYR A 9 36.09 6.07 -5.67
N GLU A 10 36.93 5.29 -6.35
CA GLU A 10 36.56 4.73 -7.65
C GLU A 10 35.22 4.01 -7.44
N VAL A 11 34.15 4.60 -7.97
CA VAL A 11 32.82 3.98 -8.06
C VAL A 11 32.96 2.96 -9.17
N THR A 12 32.87 1.67 -8.82
CA THR A 12 32.92 0.61 -9.83
C THR A 12 31.64 0.63 -10.67
N GLU A 13 31.65 -0.07 -11.82
CA GLU A 13 30.45 -0.24 -12.64
C GLU A 13 29.29 -0.85 -11.82
N ASP A 14 29.60 -1.81 -10.93
CA ASP A 14 28.64 -2.42 -10.01
C ASP A 14 28.13 -1.45 -8.93
N ASP A 15 28.99 -0.57 -8.41
CA ASP A 15 28.57 0.50 -7.49
C ASP A 15 27.64 1.49 -8.17
N ALA A 16 27.93 1.87 -9.42
CA ALA A 16 27.08 2.74 -10.21
C ALA A 16 25.72 2.08 -10.49
N GLY A 17 25.71 0.79 -10.88
CA GLY A 17 24.49 0.00 -11.04
C GLY A 17 23.66 -0.08 -9.76
N TRP A 18 24.31 -0.28 -8.61
CA TRP A 18 23.67 -0.25 -7.29
C TRP A 18 23.09 1.13 -6.95
N ILE A 19 23.86 2.21 -7.11
CA ILE A 19 23.39 3.59 -6.84
C ILE A 19 22.17 3.90 -7.70
N MET A 20 22.25 3.70 -9.03
CA MET A 20 21.17 4.00 -9.96
C MET A 20 19.89 3.20 -9.67
N SER A 21 20.02 1.89 -9.41
CA SER A 21 18.88 1.03 -9.08
C SER A 21 18.18 1.48 -7.81
N ASN A 22 18.94 1.85 -6.78
CA ASN A 22 18.37 2.40 -5.55
C ASN A 22 17.78 3.80 -5.77
N THR A 23 18.38 4.68 -6.58
CA THR A 23 17.78 5.98 -6.93
C THR A 23 16.41 5.84 -7.60
N PHE A 24 16.27 4.93 -8.57
CA PHE A 24 14.97 4.71 -9.22
C PHE A 24 13.91 4.22 -8.22
N LEU A 25 14.30 3.34 -7.29
CA LEU A 25 13.43 2.88 -6.21
C LEU A 25 13.09 4.01 -5.21
N ILE A 26 14.03 4.90 -4.88
CA ILE A 26 13.75 6.07 -4.02
C ILE A 26 12.80 7.06 -4.72
N LEU A 27 12.92 7.26 -6.04
CA LEU A 27 11.99 8.11 -6.78
C LEU A 27 10.54 7.57 -6.75
N THR A 28 10.31 6.27 -6.51
CA THR A 28 8.93 5.78 -6.26
C THR A 28 8.37 6.22 -4.91
N MET A 29 9.20 6.69 -3.95
CA MET A 29 8.69 7.37 -2.75
C MET A 29 7.78 8.53 -3.11
N GLN A 30 8.00 9.23 -4.24
CA GLN A 30 7.16 10.34 -4.63
C GLN A 30 5.74 9.90 -5.05
N THR A 31 5.62 8.71 -5.64
CA THR A 31 4.32 8.07 -5.86
C THR A 31 3.72 7.64 -4.52
N GLY A 32 4.55 7.17 -3.59
CA GLY A 32 4.15 6.83 -2.23
C GLY A 32 3.59 8.01 -1.42
N PHE A 33 4.30 9.14 -1.37
CA PHE A 33 3.82 10.39 -0.76
C PHE A 33 2.53 10.88 -1.45
N GLY A 34 2.51 10.91 -2.79
CA GLY A 34 1.32 11.31 -3.55
C GLY A 34 0.09 10.47 -3.17
N MET A 35 0.21 9.14 -3.16
CA MET A 35 -0.87 8.23 -2.77
C MET A 35 -1.23 8.32 -1.29
N LEU A 36 -0.25 8.46 -0.40
CA LEU A 36 -0.45 8.61 1.04
C LEU A 36 -1.27 9.87 1.32
N GLU A 37 -0.76 11.02 0.88
CA GLU A 37 -1.38 12.32 1.08
C GLU A 37 -2.75 12.39 0.40
N ALA A 38 -2.88 11.91 -0.85
CA ALA A 38 -4.14 11.89 -1.57
C ALA A 38 -5.21 11.06 -0.84
N GLY A 39 -4.82 9.89 -0.33
CA GLY A 39 -5.69 9.02 0.46
C GLY A 39 -6.17 9.66 1.77
N SER A 40 -5.30 10.42 2.45
CA SER A 40 -5.58 11.06 3.74
C SER A 40 -6.34 12.40 3.67
N VAL A 41 -6.27 13.15 2.56
CA VAL A 41 -7.08 14.38 2.37
C VAL A 41 -8.51 14.08 1.95
N SER A 42 -9.39 15.08 1.97
CA SER A 42 -10.75 14.93 1.44
C SER A 42 -10.79 14.92 -0.09
N HIS A 43 -11.80 14.27 -0.69
CA HIS A 43 -11.97 14.07 -2.14
C HIS A 43 -11.90 15.33 -3.04
N LYS A 44 -11.99 16.54 -2.47
CA LYS A 44 -11.95 17.83 -3.17
C LYS A 44 -10.54 18.44 -3.26
N ASN A 45 -9.51 17.70 -2.82
CA ASN A 45 -8.11 18.13 -2.78
C ASN A 45 -7.12 17.04 -3.28
N VAL A 46 -7.62 15.94 -3.85
CA VAL A 46 -6.83 14.78 -4.30
C VAL A 46 -5.94 15.15 -5.48
N ALA A 47 -6.50 15.77 -6.52
CA ALA A 47 -5.73 16.17 -7.70
C ALA A 47 -4.66 17.21 -7.34
N ASN A 48 -5.00 18.18 -6.50
CA ASN A 48 -4.08 19.21 -6.04
C ASN A 48 -2.88 18.65 -5.26
N ILE A 49 -3.08 17.59 -4.46
CA ILE A 49 -2.01 16.89 -3.76
C ILE A 49 -1.08 16.13 -4.71
N MET A 50 -1.63 15.43 -5.71
CA MET A 50 -0.83 14.78 -6.74
C MET A 50 0.02 15.79 -7.52
N ILE A 51 -0.51 16.98 -7.81
CA ILE A 51 0.24 18.06 -8.46
C ILE A 51 1.35 18.62 -7.56
N LYS A 52 1.15 18.77 -6.24
CA LYS A 52 2.24 19.16 -5.31
C LYS A 52 3.41 18.19 -5.35
N ASN A 53 3.14 16.89 -5.33
CA ASN A 53 4.16 15.86 -5.40
C ASN A 53 4.95 15.91 -6.73
N CYS A 54 4.29 16.28 -7.83
CA CYS A 54 4.94 16.56 -9.12
C CYS A 54 5.76 17.86 -9.10
N VAL A 55 5.28 18.91 -8.43
CA VAL A 55 5.96 20.20 -8.24
C VAL A 55 7.30 20.03 -7.50
N ASP A 56 7.34 19.18 -6.48
CA ASP A 56 8.57 18.94 -5.70
C ASP A 56 9.69 18.34 -6.56
N VAL A 57 9.38 17.37 -7.42
CA VAL A 57 10.37 16.77 -8.33
C VAL A 57 10.73 17.73 -9.46
N THR A 58 9.75 18.41 -10.05
CA THR A 58 10.00 19.29 -11.21
C THR A 58 10.70 20.60 -10.83
N LEU A 59 10.13 21.37 -9.91
CA LEU A 59 10.69 22.67 -9.49
C LEU A 59 11.81 22.48 -8.46
N GLY A 60 11.62 21.62 -7.45
CA GLY A 60 12.66 21.31 -6.48
C GLY A 60 13.87 20.67 -7.18
N GLY A 61 13.65 19.70 -8.07
CA GLY A 61 14.73 19.06 -8.81
C GLY A 61 15.48 19.99 -9.77
N PHE A 62 14.78 20.88 -10.49
CA PHE A 62 15.40 21.92 -11.31
C PHE A 62 16.29 22.87 -10.49
N VAL A 63 15.84 23.25 -9.29
CA VAL A 63 16.60 24.12 -8.38
C VAL A 63 17.76 23.36 -7.72
N TYR A 64 17.59 22.07 -7.43
CA TYR A 64 18.67 21.23 -6.93
C TYR A 64 19.78 21.02 -7.97
N TRP A 65 19.42 20.81 -9.24
CA TRP A 65 20.36 20.80 -10.36
C TRP A 65 21.12 22.13 -10.51
N SER A 66 20.39 23.25 -10.47
CA SER A 66 20.95 24.58 -10.72
C SER A 66 21.87 25.05 -9.59
N PHE A 67 21.44 24.85 -8.33
CA PHE A 67 22.09 25.43 -7.15
C PHE A 67 22.22 24.47 -5.97
N GLY A 68 21.27 23.56 -5.75
CA GLY A 68 21.24 22.76 -4.53
C GLY A 68 22.44 21.81 -4.37
N TYR A 69 22.83 21.13 -5.45
CA TYR A 69 24.03 20.28 -5.44
C TYR A 69 25.30 21.08 -5.17
N ALA A 70 25.43 22.29 -5.72
CA ALA A 70 26.53 23.20 -5.44
C ALA A 70 26.59 23.57 -3.94
N LEU A 71 25.44 23.89 -3.33
CA LEU A 71 25.35 24.26 -1.92
C LEU A 71 25.65 23.10 -0.96
N SER A 72 25.30 21.85 -1.32
CA SER A 72 25.52 20.65 -0.50
C SER A 72 26.86 19.95 -0.73
N TYR A 73 27.37 19.97 -1.96
CA TYR A 73 28.49 19.13 -2.41
C TYR A 73 29.47 19.82 -3.37
N GLY A 74 29.27 21.11 -3.64
CA GLY A 74 30.14 21.89 -4.52
C GLY A 74 31.50 22.16 -3.90
N GLU A 75 32.55 21.94 -4.70
CA GLU A 75 33.92 22.34 -4.38
C GLU A 75 34.36 23.46 -5.33
N PRO A 76 35.03 24.53 -4.84
CA PRO A 76 35.44 24.77 -3.46
C PRO A 76 34.27 25.02 -2.48
N SER A 77 34.49 24.70 -1.21
CA SER A 77 33.48 24.77 -0.15
C SER A 77 33.94 25.54 1.10
N THR A 78 32.98 25.98 1.92
CA THR A 78 33.19 26.36 3.33
C THR A 78 32.71 25.24 4.27
N PRO A 79 32.77 25.38 5.61
CA PRO A 79 32.08 24.47 6.53
C PRO A 79 30.55 24.59 6.58
N PHE A 80 29.97 25.59 5.90
CA PHE A 80 28.54 25.92 5.99
C PHE A 80 27.79 25.76 4.66
N PHE A 81 28.45 25.95 3.52
CA PHE A 81 27.92 25.78 2.16
C PHE A 81 29.05 25.57 1.14
N GLY A 82 28.78 24.80 0.08
CA GLY A 82 29.59 24.74 -1.13
C GLY A 82 29.29 25.90 -2.11
N TYR A 83 30.25 26.26 -2.96
CA TYR A 83 30.12 27.37 -3.92
C TYR A 83 30.82 27.10 -5.27
N GLY A 84 30.96 25.83 -5.63
CA GLY A 84 31.31 25.37 -6.98
C GLY A 84 30.27 24.36 -7.50
N ASN A 85 30.43 23.88 -8.74
CA ASN A 85 29.56 22.87 -9.38
C ASN A 85 28.08 23.27 -9.49
N PHE A 86 27.80 24.57 -9.74
CA PHE A 86 26.49 25.05 -10.17
C PHE A 86 26.11 24.49 -11.54
N PHE A 87 24.81 24.27 -11.79
CA PHE A 87 24.28 23.66 -13.01
C PHE A 87 24.99 22.35 -13.36
N VAL A 88 24.81 21.32 -12.51
CA VAL A 88 25.62 20.09 -12.52
C VAL A 88 25.84 19.54 -13.92
N THR A 89 27.12 19.45 -14.28
CA THR A 89 27.64 18.97 -15.56
C THR A 89 28.99 18.31 -15.30
N ALA A 90 29.41 17.40 -16.19
CA ALA A 90 30.72 16.77 -16.19
C ALA A 90 31.08 16.41 -17.64
N ASP A 91 32.37 16.44 -17.99
CA ASP A 91 32.84 15.97 -19.30
C ASP A 91 32.92 14.44 -19.28
N LEU A 92 32.24 13.76 -20.20
CA LEU A 92 32.25 12.29 -20.28
C LEU A 92 33.62 11.70 -20.64
N ASN A 93 34.61 12.53 -20.97
CA ASN A 93 36.01 12.14 -21.13
C ASN A 93 36.81 12.17 -19.80
N GLU A 94 36.24 12.66 -18.70
CA GLU A 94 36.85 12.69 -17.37
C GLU A 94 36.39 11.49 -16.51
N ASP A 95 37.33 10.83 -15.83
CA ASP A 95 37.10 9.57 -15.09
C ASP A 95 36.06 9.70 -13.95
N ASP A 96 35.82 10.91 -13.43
CA ASP A 96 34.88 11.14 -12.33
C ASP A 96 33.44 11.48 -12.79
N ALA A 97 33.19 11.69 -14.08
CA ALA A 97 31.90 12.14 -14.61
C ALA A 97 30.73 11.21 -14.27
N GLY A 98 30.94 9.89 -14.40
CA GLY A 98 29.93 8.89 -14.01
C GLY A 98 29.60 8.96 -12.51
N SER A 99 30.61 9.20 -11.68
CA SER A 99 30.44 9.33 -10.23
C SER A 99 29.76 10.64 -9.83
N ILE A 100 30.05 11.74 -10.53
CA ILE A 100 29.37 13.03 -10.35
C ILE A 100 27.88 12.88 -10.65
N PHE A 101 27.52 12.31 -11.80
CA PHE A 101 26.10 12.13 -12.18
C PHE A 101 25.37 11.14 -11.26
N ALA A 102 25.99 10.02 -10.90
CA ALA A 102 25.41 9.05 -9.97
C ALA A 102 25.18 9.65 -8.57
N HIS A 103 26.15 10.39 -8.04
CA HIS A 103 26.00 11.07 -6.74
C HIS A 103 24.95 12.19 -6.80
N TYR A 104 24.92 12.97 -7.88
CA TYR A 104 23.92 14.01 -8.10
C TYR A 104 22.49 13.45 -8.13
N VAL A 105 22.21 12.44 -8.97
CA VAL A 105 20.85 11.92 -9.12
C VAL A 105 20.37 11.17 -7.88
N PHE A 106 21.28 10.52 -7.14
CA PHE A 106 20.96 9.95 -5.84
C PHE A 106 20.58 11.05 -4.85
N GLN A 107 21.42 12.06 -4.63
CA GLN A 107 21.15 13.12 -3.63
C GLN A 107 19.96 14.02 -4.00
N LEU A 108 19.68 14.21 -5.30
CA LEU A 108 18.47 14.85 -5.80
C LEU A 108 17.21 14.23 -5.19
N SER A 109 17.13 12.89 -5.16
CA SER A 109 15.96 12.17 -4.64
C SER A 109 15.70 12.40 -3.14
N PHE A 110 16.76 12.67 -2.36
CA PHE A 110 16.66 13.00 -0.93
C PHE A 110 16.19 14.45 -0.72
N ALA A 111 16.69 15.38 -1.55
CA ALA A 111 16.31 16.78 -1.52
C ALA A 111 14.83 17.00 -1.88
N THR A 112 14.31 16.27 -2.87
CA THR A 112 12.88 16.32 -3.23
C THR A 112 12.02 15.73 -2.10
N ALA A 113 12.39 14.56 -1.56
CA ALA A 113 11.66 13.92 -0.47
C ALA A 113 11.59 14.78 0.81
N ALA A 114 12.68 15.48 1.16
CA ALA A 114 12.72 16.40 2.31
C ALA A 114 11.70 17.54 2.22
N THR A 115 11.39 17.98 1.00
CA THR A 115 10.41 19.04 0.72
C THR A 115 8.98 18.51 0.74
N THR A 116 8.76 17.32 0.18
CA THR A 116 7.44 16.68 0.09
C THR A 116 6.82 16.37 1.45
N ILE A 117 7.62 16.06 2.48
CA ILE A 117 7.16 15.89 3.88
C ILE A 117 6.26 17.06 4.35
N VAL A 118 6.48 18.28 3.84
CA VAL A 118 5.68 19.46 4.20
C VAL A 118 4.34 19.53 3.45
N SER A 119 4.21 18.89 2.27
CA SER A 119 2.97 18.89 1.46
C SER A 119 1.77 18.37 2.26
N GLY A 120 1.91 17.19 2.87
CA GLY A 120 0.89 16.56 3.71
C GLY A 120 0.51 17.44 4.90
N ALA A 121 1.50 17.99 5.61
CA ALA A 121 1.28 18.87 6.75
C ALA A 121 0.51 20.16 6.37
N VAL A 122 0.70 20.70 5.16
CA VAL A 122 0.04 21.92 4.64
C VAL A 122 -1.13 21.67 3.68
N ALA A 123 -1.58 20.42 3.56
CA ALA A 123 -2.65 20.01 2.65
C ALA A 123 -3.98 20.77 2.86
N GLU A 124 -4.78 20.85 1.79
CA GLU A 124 -6.14 21.44 1.73
C GLU A 124 -6.32 22.95 1.96
N ARG A 125 -5.36 23.67 2.56
CA ARG A 125 -5.52 25.12 2.87
C ARG A 125 -4.37 26.05 2.48
N MET A 126 -3.20 25.53 2.10
CA MET A 126 -2.15 26.34 1.47
C MET A 126 -2.44 26.53 -0.02
N ARG A 127 -2.22 27.74 -0.54
CA ARG A 127 -2.33 28.03 -1.98
C ARG A 127 -1.25 27.28 -2.77
N LEU A 128 -1.59 26.76 -3.96
CA LEU A 128 -0.65 25.99 -4.78
C LEU A 128 0.52 26.86 -5.24
N GLU A 129 0.29 28.13 -5.54
CA GLU A 129 1.32 29.08 -5.96
C GLU A 129 2.33 29.38 -4.85
N ALA A 130 1.84 29.50 -3.61
CA ALA A 130 2.69 29.60 -2.43
C ALA A 130 3.44 28.29 -2.16
N TYR A 131 2.82 27.13 -2.42
CA TYR A 131 3.49 25.84 -2.29
C TYR A 131 4.61 25.68 -3.33
N MET A 132 4.41 26.06 -4.58
CA MET A 132 5.46 26.06 -5.62
C MET A 132 6.67 26.93 -5.23
N LEU A 133 6.42 28.15 -4.72
CA LEU A 133 7.49 29.02 -4.22
C LEU A 133 8.19 28.42 -3.00
N PHE A 134 7.43 27.82 -2.07
CA PHE A 134 7.99 27.15 -0.91
C PHE A 134 8.84 25.95 -1.30
N ALA A 135 8.41 25.10 -2.24
CA ALA A 135 9.15 23.91 -2.65
C ALA A 135 10.55 24.25 -3.20
N VAL A 136 10.62 25.31 -4.03
CA VAL A 136 11.87 25.90 -4.52
C VAL A 136 12.77 26.36 -3.37
N LEU A 137 12.24 27.16 -2.44
CA LEU A 137 13.04 27.74 -1.36
C LEU A 137 13.44 26.70 -0.30
N ASN A 138 12.55 25.78 0.05
CA ASN A 138 12.82 24.70 1.02
C ASN A 138 13.87 23.72 0.50
N THR A 139 13.89 23.44 -0.81
CA THR A 139 14.97 22.65 -1.42
C THR A 139 16.33 23.30 -1.18
N LEU A 140 16.45 24.63 -1.35
CA LEU A 140 17.67 25.37 -1.03
C LEU A 140 17.97 25.38 0.49
N GLY A 141 16.93 25.52 1.32
CA GLY A 141 17.05 25.47 2.78
C GLY A 141 17.58 24.13 3.30
N TYR A 142 17.17 23.02 2.68
CA TYR A 142 17.64 21.65 2.95
C TYR A 142 19.13 21.45 2.59
N CYS A 143 19.63 22.15 1.58
CA CYS A 143 20.99 21.94 1.09
C CYS A 143 22.07 22.23 2.14
N LEU A 144 21.79 23.10 3.13
CA LEU A 144 22.74 23.44 4.18
C LEU A 144 22.84 22.34 5.27
N PRO A 145 21.76 21.80 5.87
CA PRO A 145 21.83 20.57 6.68
C PRO A 145 22.57 19.40 6.02
N ALA A 146 22.37 19.20 4.71
CA ALA A 146 23.11 18.20 3.93
C ALA A 146 24.61 18.53 3.87
N MET A 147 24.98 19.78 3.57
CA MET A 147 26.37 20.25 3.61
C MET A 147 27.01 19.99 4.98
N TRP A 148 26.35 20.41 6.06
CA TRP A 148 26.93 20.36 7.42
C TRP A 148 27.24 18.94 7.87
N THR A 149 26.38 17.99 7.48
CA THR A 149 26.37 16.61 7.96
C THR A 149 27.17 15.66 7.07
N TRP A 150 27.09 15.82 5.76
CA TRP A 150 27.66 14.90 4.80
C TRP A 150 28.90 15.46 4.09
N HIS A 151 29.07 16.77 3.95
CA HIS A 151 30.32 17.27 3.38
C HIS A 151 31.49 17.07 4.37
N ARG A 152 32.66 16.56 3.94
CA ARG A 152 33.85 16.44 4.83
C ARG A 152 34.27 17.76 5.50
N ASN A 153 34.05 18.87 4.81
CA ASN A 153 34.37 20.21 5.32
C ASN A 153 33.27 20.72 6.26
N GLY A 154 32.08 20.10 6.23
CA GLY A 154 30.90 20.46 7.01
C GLY A 154 31.17 20.39 8.51
N PHE A 155 30.67 21.37 9.26
CA PHE A 155 31.03 21.48 10.68
C PHE A 155 30.43 20.35 11.54
N LEU A 156 29.25 19.82 11.23
CA LEU A 156 28.67 18.68 11.96
C LEU A 156 29.43 17.39 11.65
N TYR A 157 29.82 17.17 10.39
CA TYR A 157 30.72 16.09 9.99
C TYR A 157 32.02 16.12 10.81
N ALA A 158 32.67 17.29 10.89
CA ALA A 158 33.91 17.50 11.64
C ALA A 158 33.73 17.34 13.16
N MET A 159 32.54 17.61 13.70
CA MET A 159 32.18 17.32 15.10
C MET A 159 31.93 15.83 15.37
N GLY A 160 31.91 14.97 14.35
CA GLY A 160 31.62 13.54 14.49
C GLY A 160 30.14 13.18 14.35
N PHE A 161 29.24 14.12 14.03
CA PHE A 161 27.80 13.87 13.88
C PHE A 161 27.55 12.79 12.82
N PHE A 162 26.75 11.80 13.18
CA PHE A 162 26.47 10.64 12.36
C PHE A 162 24.98 10.54 12.06
N ASP A 163 24.64 10.72 10.79
CA ASP A 163 23.34 10.44 10.21
C ASP A 163 23.58 9.67 8.92
N PHE A 164 23.40 8.34 8.97
CA PHE A 164 23.82 7.46 7.88
C PHE A 164 23.07 7.74 6.57
N VAL A 165 21.78 8.09 6.66
CA VAL A 165 20.86 8.20 5.52
C VAL A 165 20.14 9.55 5.47
N GLY A 166 19.83 10.17 6.62
CA GLY A 166 19.03 11.39 6.66
C GLY A 166 17.91 11.38 7.70
N GLY A 167 18.05 10.62 8.78
CA GLY A 167 17.11 10.63 9.90
C GLY A 167 16.91 12.03 10.45
N CYS A 168 17.98 12.82 10.56
CA CYS A 168 17.89 14.24 10.87
C CYS A 168 17.88 15.13 9.61
N VAL A 169 18.74 14.84 8.64
CA VAL A 169 18.96 15.74 7.49
C VAL A 169 17.74 15.81 6.56
N VAL A 170 17.05 14.70 6.32
CA VAL A 170 15.82 14.66 5.51
C VAL A 170 14.60 14.79 6.42
N HIS A 171 14.41 13.85 7.35
CA HIS A 171 13.17 13.81 8.13
C HIS A 171 13.13 14.89 9.21
N GLY A 172 14.22 15.12 9.95
CA GLY A 172 14.30 16.23 10.92
C GLY A 172 14.08 17.61 10.28
N THR A 173 14.71 17.88 9.13
CA THR A 173 14.46 19.10 8.34
C THR A 173 13.01 19.20 7.87
N GLY A 174 12.49 18.18 7.17
CA GLY A 174 11.12 18.17 6.67
C GLY A 174 10.08 18.28 7.78
N GLY A 175 10.29 17.59 8.90
CA GLY A 175 9.41 17.59 10.08
C GLY A 175 9.42 18.91 10.85
N ALA A 176 10.58 19.55 11.03
CA ALA A 176 10.67 20.87 11.65
C ALA A 176 10.01 21.94 10.76
N SER A 177 10.25 21.88 9.45
CA SER A 177 9.56 22.71 8.46
C SER A 177 8.04 22.48 8.48
N ALA A 178 7.59 21.22 8.51
CA ALA A 178 6.19 20.83 8.59
C ALA A 178 5.49 21.37 9.86
N LEU A 179 6.16 21.30 11.03
CA LEU A 179 5.63 21.81 12.29
C LEU A 179 5.40 23.33 12.24
N VAL A 180 6.42 24.07 11.80
CA VAL A 180 6.34 25.53 11.65
C VAL A 180 5.30 25.92 10.60
N ALA A 181 5.30 25.25 9.44
CA ALA A 181 4.36 25.48 8.36
C ALA A 181 2.90 25.25 8.79
N ALA A 182 2.59 24.12 9.44
CA ALA A 182 1.25 23.81 9.90
C ALA A 182 0.78 24.76 11.01
N TYR A 183 1.66 25.12 11.96
CA TYR A 183 1.37 26.09 13.00
C TYR A 183 1.04 27.47 12.42
N MET A 184 1.90 27.97 11.51
CA MET A 184 1.74 29.30 10.92
C MET A 184 0.56 29.38 9.97
N LEU A 185 0.31 28.33 9.19
CA LEU A 185 -0.84 28.26 8.30
C LEU A 185 -2.15 28.22 9.10
N GLY A 186 -2.16 27.55 10.26
CA GLY A 186 -3.32 27.37 11.12
C GLY A 186 -4.22 26.19 10.68
N PRO A 187 -5.21 25.82 11.52
CA PRO A 187 -6.06 24.66 11.27
C PRO A 187 -6.99 24.85 10.06
N ARG A 188 -7.44 23.75 9.45
CA ARG A 188 -8.56 23.74 8.51
C ARG A 188 -9.84 24.18 9.21
N TYR A 189 -10.76 24.77 8.45
CA TYR A 189 -11.99 25.35 8.96
C TYR A 189 -12.73 24.37 9.91
N ASN A 190 -12.95 24.84 11.14
CA ASN A 190 -13.65 24.13 12.21
C ASN A 190 -13.16 22.71 12.59
N ARG A 191 -11.94 22.25 12.18
CA ARG A 191 -11.42 20.90 12.54
C ARG A 191 -11.53 20.61 14.05
N PHE A 192 -11.12 21.57 14.88
CA PHE A 192 -11.02 21.40 16.33
C PHE A 192 -12.23 21.98 17.12
N LYS A 193 -13.27 22.48 16.46
CA LYS A 193 -14.47 22.94 17.16
C LYS A 193 -15.26 21.75 17.70
N LYS A 194 -15.73 21.86 18.94
CA LYS A 194 -16.60 20.87 19.58
C LYS A 194 -18.07 21.21 19.32
N GLY A 195 -18.92 20.18 19.20
CA GLY A 195 -20.36 20.34 18.97
C GLY A 195 -20.76 20.42 17.49
N PRO A 196 -21.99 20.86 17.18
CA PRO A 196 -22.56 20.79 15.82
C PRO A 196 -21.77 21.55 14.74
N ASP A 197 -21.03 22.58 15.12
CA ASP A 197 -20.23 23.41 14.22
C ASP A 197 -18.86 22.79 13.86
N GLY A 198 -18.48 21.69 14.52
CA GLY A 198 -17.24 20.95 14.28
C GLY A 198 -17.24 20.23 12.93
N VAL A 199 -16.14 20.30 12.19
CA VAL A 199 -16.00 19.63 10.89
C VAL A 199 -15.04 18.46 11.02
N HIS A 200 -15.60 17.24 10.92
CA HIS A 200 -14.81 16.03 10.75
C HIS A 200 -14.38 15.90 9.28
N TYR A 201 -13.08 15.95 9.03
CA TYR A 201 -12.50 15.73 7.71
C TYR A 201 -12.35 14.22 7.49
N THR A 202 -12.93 13.71 6.41
CA THR A 202 -12.83 12.29 6.02
C THR A 202 -11.75 12.10 4.97
N ALA A 203 -10.88 11.11 5.19
CA ALA A 203 -9.94 10.60 4.21
C ALA A 203 -10.66 10.17 2.92
N SER A 204 -10.11 10.50 1.75
CA SER A 204 -10.70 10.17 0.44
C SER A 204 -10.64 8.67 0.14
N SER A 205 -9.57 8.01 0.55
CA SER A 205 -9.36 6.59 0.30
C SER A 205 -8.27 6.04 1.23
N PRO A 206 -8.64 5.42 2.36
CA PRO A 206 -7.68 4.75 3.24
C PRO A 206 -6.90 3.63 2.55
N ALA A 207 -7.48 3.00 1.51
CA ALA A 207 -6.77 2.04 0.67
C ALA A 207 -5.68 2.70 -0.20
N THR A 208 -5.93 3.90 -0.74
CA THR A 208 -4.90 4.68 -1.44
C THR A 208 -3.82 5.14 -0.46
N ALA A 209 -4.21 5.54 0.77
CA ALA A 209 -3.27 5.90 1.83
C ALA A 209 -2.34 4.72 2.20
N LEU A 210 -2.89 3.51 2.35
CA LEU A 210 -2.12 2.28 2.58
C LEU A 210 -1.29 1.85 1.36
N THR A 211 -1.74 2.14 0.13
CA THR A 211 -0.90 1.95 -1.07
C THR A 211 0.32 2.87 -1.01
N GLY A 212 0.13 4.13 -0.59
CA GLY A 212 1.20 5.08 -0.32
C GLY A 212 2.18 4.60 0.75
N LEU A 213 1.67 4.06 1.87
CA LEU A 213 2.47 3.40 2.90
C LEU A 213 3.38 2.32 2.30
N PHE A 214 2.83 1.36 1.55
CA PHE A 214 3.63 0.26 1.00
C PHE A 214 4.68 0.75 0.00
N MET A 215 4.32 1.68 -0.89
CA MET A 215 5.27 2.30 -1.82
C MET A 215 6.43 2.99 -1.08
N LEU A 216 6.14 3.76 -0.02
CA LEU A 216 7.17 4.37 0.83
C LEU A 216 8.02 3.32 1.55
N TRP A 217 7.41 2.26 2.08
CA TRP A 217 8.09 1.22 2.86
C TRP A 217 9.14 0.47 2.04
N TRP A 218 8.79 0.02 0.83
CA TRP A 218 9.74 -0.70 -0.02
C TRP A 218 10.79 0.23 -0.61
N ALA A 219 10.40 1.46 -0.96
CA ALA A 219 11.35 2.48 -1.37
C ALA A 219 12.36 2.86 -0.26
N TRP A 220 11.96 2.73 1.01
CA TRP A 220 12.84 2.96 2.16
C TRP A 220 14.01 1.98 2.25
N LEU A 221 13.87 0.78 1.70
CA LEU A 221 14.99 -0.15 1.59
C LEU A 221 16.03 0.38 0.60
N GLY A 222 15.59 0.94 -0.53
CA GLY A 222 16.49 1.63 -1.46
C GLY A 222 17.15 2.87 -0.84
N PHE A 223 16.37 3.66 -0.09
CA PHE A 223 16.83 4.84 0.63
C PHE A 223 17.94 4.52 1.65
N ASN A 224 17.69 3.55 2.54
CA ASN A 224 18.62 3.17 3.58
C ASN A 224 19.80 2.36 3.04
N CYS A 225 19.55 1.31 2.24
CA CYS A 225 20.60 0.40 1.77
C CYS A 225 21.46 1.07 0.68
N GLY A 226 20.85 1.87 -0.20
CA GLY A 226 21.55 2.65 -1.22
C GLY A 226 22.53 3.68 -0.66
N SER A 227 22.30 4.17 0.57
CA SER A 227 23.21 5.09 1.28
C SER A 227 24.56 4.48 1.71
N THR A 228 24.81 3.22 1.35
CA THR A 228 26.18 2.67 1.27
C THR A 228 27.00 3.25 0.11
N PHE A 229 26.35 3.88 -0.87
CA PHE A 229 26.94 4.42 -2.11
C PHE A 229 27.70 3.39 -2.95
N GLY A 230 27.30 2.12 -2.84
CA GLY A 230 27.92 1.02 -3.56
C GLY A 230 27.93 -0.27 -2.74
N ILE A 231 28.18 -1.38 -3.42
CA ILE A 231 28.38 -2.69 -2.81
C ILE A 231 29.86 -3.00 -2.61
N SER A 232 30.74 -2.36 -3.37
CA SER A 232 32.18 -2.66 -3.41
C SER A 232 32.87 -2.41 -2.08
N LYS A 233 34.02 -3.07 -1.87
CA LYS A 233 34.92 -2.81 -0.74
C LYS A 233 34.20 -3.08 0.60
N ASP A 234 33.55 -4.24 0.71
CA ASP A 234 32.81 -4.72 1.87
C ASP A 234 31.51 -3.95 2.22
N ARG A 235 31.11 -2.95 1.42
CA ARG A 235 29.93 -2.12 1.69
C ARG A 235 28.61 -2.88 1.59
N TRP A 236 28.55 -3.95 0.79
CA TRP A 236 27.44 -4.92 0.77
C TRP A 236 27.11 -5.49 2.16
N LYS A 237 28.09 -5.68 3.04
CA LYS A 237 27.86 -6.16 4.43
C LYS A 237 27.05 -5.15 5.24
N ILE A 238 27.35 -3.87 5.04
CA ILE A 238 26.62 -2.74 5.65
C ILE A 238 25.20 -2.71 5.06
N SER A 239 25.08 -2.79 3.73
CA SER A 239 23.79 -2.80 3.02
C SER A 239 22.85 -3.91 3.52
N ALA A 240 23.34 -5.14 3.64
CA ALA A 240 22.55 -6.27 4.13
C ALA A 240 22.12 -6.10 5.60
N LYS A 241 23.01 -5.61 6.47
CA LYS A 241 22.68 -5.24 7.86
C LYS A 241 21.59 -4.17 7.91
N VAL A 242 21.72 -3.14 7.07
CA VAL A 242 20.78 -2.02 6.96
C VAL A 242 19.41 -2.49 6.48
N ALA A 243 19.32 -3.44 5.55
CA ALA A 243 18.05 -4.03 5.12
C ALA A 243 17.32 -4.69 6.31
N VAL A 244 18.03 -5.48 7.12
CA VAL A 244 17.46 -6.15 8.31
C VAL A 244 17.04 -5.16 9.38
N THR A 245 17.89 -4.19 9.72
CA THR A 245 17.54 -3.20 10.75
C THR A 245 16.36 -2.34 10.30
N THR A 246 16.30 -1.95 9.02
CA THR A 246 15.17 -1.20 8.43
C THR A 246 13.85 -1.97 8.55
N LEU A 247 13.84 -3.25 8.14
CA LEU A 247 12.67 -4.10 8.26
C LEU A 247 12.27 -4.29 9.73
N ASN A 248 13.18 -4.62 10.63
CA ASN A 248 12.88 -4.79 12.05
C ASN A 248 12.33 -3.50 12.70
N GLY A 249 12.89 -2.32 12.38
CA GLY A 249 12.36 -1.04 12.85
C GLY A 249 10.92 -0.79 12.41
N SER A 250 10.60 -1.06 11.14
CA SER A 250 9.25 -0.94 10.59
C SER A 250 8.25 -1.97 11.15
N ILE A 251 8.70 -3.22 11.36
CA ILE A 251 7.92 -4.30 11.97
C ILE A 251 7.50 -3.91 13.40
N ALA A 252 8.43 -3.43 14.21
CA ALA A 252 8.14 -2.97 15.57
C ALA A 252 7.20 -1.75 15.58
N GLY A 253 7.37 -0.83 14.62
CA GLY A 253 6.45 0.27 14.41
C GLY A 253 5.02 -0.21 14.10
N GLY A 254 4.85 -1.13 13.16
CA GLY A 254 3.54 -1.70 12.83
C GLY A 254 2.88 -2.44 13.99
N ILE A 255 3.65 -3.15 14.83
CA ILE A 255 3.15 -3.80 16.05
C ILE A 255 2.61 -2.76 17.04
N VAL A 256 3.30 -1.63 17.24
CA VAL A 256 2.77 -0.51 18.04
C VAL A 256 1.48 0.03 17.44
N GLY A 257 1.43 0.22 16.11
CA GLY A 257 0.22 0.67 15.40
C GLY A 257 -0.98 -0.25 15.64
N LEU A 258 -0.79 -1.56 15.51
CA LEU A 258 -1.84 -2.57 15.73
C LEU A 258 -2.32 -2.61 17.19
N ILE A 259 -1.38 -2.63 18.16
CA ILE A 259 -1.72 -2.71 19.59
C ILE A 259 -2.35 -1.41 20.09
N SER A 260 -1.71 -0.26 19.82
CA SER A 260 -2.21 1.04 20.27
C SER A 260 -3.52 1.42 19.61
N SER A 261 -3.73 1.09 18.33
CA SER A 261 -5.03 1.33 17.69
C SER A 261 -6.14 0.52 18.34
N TYR A 262 -5.95 -0.79 18.52
CA TYR A 262 -6.94 -1.67 19.15
C TYR A 262 -7.34 -1.21 20.57
N ILE A 263 -6.36 -0.74 21.36
CA ILE A 263 -6.60 -0.22 22.72
C ILE A 263 -7.32 1.14 22.68
N VAL A 264 -6.82 2.11 21.90
CA VAL A 264 -7.34 3.49 21.89
C VAL A 264 -8.73 3.56 21.26
N PHE A 265 -8.95 2.83 20.17
CA PHE A 265 -10.22 2.81 19.42
C PHE A 265 -11.16 1.66 19.87
N LYS A 266 -11.00 1.18 21.11
CA LYS A 266 -11.92 0.27 21.81
C LYS A 266 -12.32 -0.97 21.00
N GLY A 267 -11.32 -1.65 20.44
CA GLY A 267 -11.51 -2.87 19.66
C GLY A 267 -11.43 -2.69 18.14
N ARG A 268 -11.23 -1.47 17.64
CA ARG A 268 -11.05 -1.16 16.20
C ARG A 268 -9.58 -0.85 15.87
N PHE A 269 -9.17 -1.15 14.64
CA PHE A 269 -7.83 -0.93 14.09
C PHE A 269 -7.81 0.34 13.22
N SER A 270 -7.50 1.48 13.82
CA SER A 270 -7.28 2.75 13.09
C SER A 270 -6.12 2.63 12.10
N ILE A 271 -6.42 2.93 10.84
CA ILE A 271 -5.47 2.90 9.72
C ILE A 271 -4.41 3.98 9.87
N ASP A 272 -4.80 5.19 10.28
CA ASP A 272 -3.87 6.31 10.46
C ASP A 272 -2.81 5.98 11.53
N TYR A 273 -3.22 5.29 12.61
CA TYR A 273 -2.30 4.80 13.64
C TYR A 273 -1.33 3.75 13.08
N ILE A 274 -1.79 2.83 12.24
CA ILE A 274 -0.93 1.81 11.60
C ILE A 274 0.08 2.49 10.67
N ILE A 275 -0.38 3.37 9.77
CA ILE A 275 0.45 4.13 8.82
C ILE A 275 1.53 4.93 9.56
N VAL A 276 1.12 5.82 10.48
CA VAL A 276 2.05 6.66 11.26
C VAL A 276 3.05 5.80 12.01
N SER A 277 2.62 4.68 12.61
CA SER A 277 3.52 3.85 13.42
C SER A 277 4.55 3.08 12.59
N VAL A 278 4.17 2.53 11.42
CA VAL A 278 5.13 1.88 10.50
C VAL A 278 6.14 2.90 9.96
N LEU A 279 5.67 4.06 9.47
CA LEU A 279 6.55 5.11 8.94
C LEU A 279 7.46 5.69 10.04
N SER A 280 6.96 5.86 11.26
CA SER A 280 7.76 6.30 12.41
C SER A 280 8.85 5.29 12.76
N GLY A 281 8.56 3.98 12.64
CA GLY A 281 9.57 2.93 12.79
C GLY A 281 10.70 3.05 11.75
N LEU A 282 10.35 3.34 10.49
CA LEU A 282 11.30 3.59 9.39
C LEU A 282 12.12 4.89 9.62
N VAL A 283 11.48 6.00 10.01
CA VAL A 283 12.20 7.25 10.30
C VAL A 283 13.17 7.07 11.48
N SER A 284 12.74 6.41 12.56
CA SER A 284 13.59 6.22 13.74
C SER A 284 14.83 5.36 13.50
N ILE A 285 14.76 4.40 12.57
CA ILE A 285 15.93 3.58 12.24
C ILE A 285 16.84 4.24 11.19
N THR A 286 16.37 5.22 10.43
CA THR A 286 17.07 5.82 9.28
C THR A 286 18.49 6.35 9.64
N ALA A 287 18.66 7.10 10.74
CA ALA A 287 19.99 7.60 11.12
C ALA A 287 20.96 6.52 11.65
N SER A 288 20.42 5.41 12.19
CA SER A 288 21.17 4.44 13.01
C SER A 288 21.30 3.04 12.40
N CYS A 289 20.59 2.76 11.30
CA CYS A 289 20.45 1.43 10.68
C CYS A 289 21.77 0.69 10.39
N ALA A 290 22.85 1.40 10.07
CA ALA A 290 24.17 0.80 9.83
C ALA A 290 24.95 0.44 11.11
N VAL A 291 24.66 1.10 12.24
CA VAL A 291 25.48 1.07 13.46
C VAL A 291 24.82 0.37 14.65
N ILE A 292 23.59 -0.14 14.53
CA ILE A 292 22.92 -0.92 15.59
C ILE A 292 22.61 -2.35 15.14
N SER A 293 22.27 -3.25 16.07
CA SER A 293 21.90 -4.65 15.75
C SER A 293 20.42 -4.81 15.35
N PRO A 294 20.04 -5.92 14.69
CA PRO A 294 18.64 -6.25 14.38
C PRO A 294 17.69 -6.24 15.59
N ALA A 295 18.17 -6.66 16.77
CA ALA A 295 17.36 -6.67 17.99
C ALA A 295 17.15 -5.26 18.55
N GLU A 296 18.19 -4.42 18.52
CA GLU A 296 18.08 -3.01 18.93
C GLU A 296 17.18 -2.22 17.97
N ALA A 297 17.15 -2.57 16.68
CA ALA A 297 16.24 -1.96 15.71
C ALA A 297 14.75 -2.15 16.05
N LEU A 298 14.36 -3.29 16.63
CA LEU A 298 12.99 -3.49 17.14
C LEU A 298 12.68 -2.49 18.27
N ILE A 299 13.59 -2.31 19.22
CA ILE A 299 13.43 -1.38 20.34
C ILE A 299 13.32 0.07 19.85
N VAL A 300 14.21 0.44 18.91
CA VAL A 300 14.24 1.77 18.29
C VAL A 300 12.95 2.08 17.55
N GLY A 301 12.46 1.14 16.73
CA GLY A 301 11.20 1.29 15.99
C GLY A 301 9.98 1.35 16.91
N PHE A 302 9.92 0.49 17.93
CA PHE A 302 8.85 0.48 18.94
C PHE A 302 8.72 1.83 19.66
N ILE A 303 9.83 2.32 20.22
CA ILE A 303 9.84 3.60 20.95
C ILE A 303 9.54 4.76 19.99
N GLY A 304 10.10 4.74 18.78
CA GLY A 304 9.89 5.77 17.76
C GLY A 304 8.43 5.92 17.33
N ALA A 305 7.74 4.81 17.13
CA ALA A 305 6.31 4.78 16.84
C ALA A 305 5.46 5.22 18.04
N PHE A 306 5.78 4.74 19.25
CA PHE A 306 5.04 5.12 20.45
C PHE A 306 5.15 6.63 20.74
N LEU A 307 6.34 7.21 20.58
CA LEU A 307 6.57 8.65 20.71
C LEU A 307 5.81 9.45 19.63
N ALA A 308 5.72 8.95 18.40
CA ALA A 308 4.92 9.58 17.35
C ALA A 308 3.41 9.56 17.68
N LEU A 309 2.86 8.44 18.17
CA LEU A 309 1.45 8.41 18.60
C LEU A 309 1.17 9.36 19.77
N LEU A 310 2.12 9.53 20.70
CA LEU A 310 2.01 10.57 21.75
C LEU A 310 2.07 11.99 21.16
N ALA A 311 2.97 12.24 20.20
CA ALA A 311 3.07 13.53 19.51
C ALA A 311 1.81 13.86 18.69
N LEU A 312 1.19 12.88 18.04
CA LEU A 312 -0.09 13.04 17.33
C LEU A 312 -1.18 13.58 18.28
N ASN A 313 -1.37 12.94 19.42
CA ASN A 313 -2.32 13.39 20.45
C ASN A 313 -1.96 14.78 21.01
N PHE A 314 -0.66 15.09 21.15
CA PHE A 314 -0.20 16.40 21.60
C PHE A 314 -0.48 17.52 20.57
N LEU A 315 -0.32 17.25 19.27
CA LEU A 315 -0.66 18.21 18.21
C LEU A 315 -2.17 18.50 18.18
N GLU A 316 -3.01 17.48 18.38
CA GLU A 316 -4.46 17.69 18.51
C GLU A 316 -4.82 18.56 19.73
N TYR A 317 -4.18 18.31 20.88
CA TYR A 317 -4.34 19.15 22.07
C TYR A 317 -3.91 20.61 21.83
N MET A 318 -2.85 20.84 21.07
CA MET A 318 -2.36 22.17 20.69
C MET A 318 -3.14 22.83 19.54
N GLU A 319 -4.19 22.17 19.02
CA GLU A 319 -4.97 22.56 17.85
C GLU A 319 -4.07 22.87 16.62
N ILE A 320 -3.04 22.04 16.40
CA ILE A 320 -2.17 22.07 15.22
C ILE A 320 -2.70 21.01 14.24
N ASP A 321 -3.09 21.46 13.05
CA ASP A 321 -3.70 20.59 12.04
C ASP A 321 -2.62 19.97 11.15
N ASP A 322 -2.32 18.71 11.43
CA ASP A 322 -1.61 17.82 10.53
C ASP A 322 -2.62 16.85 9.87
N PRO A 323 -2.90 16.99 8.56
CA PRO A 323 -3.82 16.12 7.85
C PRO A 323 -3.34 14.68 7.61
N VAL A 324 -2.03 14.42 7.66
CA VAL A 324 -1.43 13.13 7.24
C VAL A 324 -0.65 12.46 8.37
N GLY A 325 -0.26 13.22 9.41
CA GLY A 325 0.64 12.74 10.47
C GLY A 325 2.12 12.87 10.10
N ALA A 326 2.45 13.82 9.22
CA ALA A 326 3.82 14.09 8.78
C ALA A 326 4.72 14.61 9.92
N ILE A 327 4.20 15.43 10.84
CA ILE A 327 4.96 16.01 11.95
C ILE A 327 5.35 14.95 12.98
N PRO A 328 4.44 14.11 13.52
CA PRO A 328 4.85 13.04 14.43
C PRO A 328 5.84 12.07 13.78
N THR A 329 5.56 11.68 12.53
CA THR A 329 6.38 10.74 11.76
C THR A 329 7.79 11.28 11.48
N HIS A 330 7.92 12.54 11.07
CA HIS A 330 9.22 13.06 10.60
C HIS A 330 9.93 13.97 11.60
N PHE A 331 9.24 14.65 12.54
CA PHE A 331 9.91 15.46 13.55
C PHE A 331 10.23 14.66 14.81
N THR A 332 9.24 13.99 15.41
CA THR A 332 9.39 13.28 16.68
C THR A 332 10.23 12.01 16.52
N SER A 333 9.93 11.18 15.52
CA SER A 333 10.68 9.94 15.28
C SER A 333 12.11 10.19 14.77
N ALA A 334 12.35 11.32 14.10
CA ALA A 334 13.70 11.77 13.72
C ALA A 334 14.53 12.21 14.93
N ALA A 335 13.93 12.96 15.86
CA ALA A 335 14.59 13.35 17.10
C ALA A 335 15.07 12.10 17.87
N TRP A 336 14.17 11.13 18.04
CA TRP A 336 14.50 9.84 18.65
C TRP A 336 15.58 9.08 17.87
N GLY A 337 15.41 8.89 16.56
CA GLY A 337 16.34 8.12 15.72
C GLY A 337 17.75 8.72 15.66
N THR A 338 17.86 10.05 15.70
CA THR A 338 19.14 10.77 15.74
C THR A 338 19.85 10.58 17.08
N ILE A 339 19.10 10.69 18.19
CA ILE A 339 19.59 10.49 19.56
C ILE A 339 20.03 9.03 19.77
N VAL A 340 19.29 8.07 19.22
CA VAL A 340 19.57 6.62 19.31
C VAL A 340 20.98 6.26 18.86
N VAL A 341 21.55 6.93 17.87
CA VAL A 341 22.95 6.74 17.44
C VAL A 341 23.92 6.90 18.62
N GLY A 342 23.71 7.90 19.48
CA GLY A 342 24.53 8.13 20.68
C GLY A 342 24.26 7.18 21.84
N ILE A 343 23.17 6.39 21.79
CA ILE A 343 22.80 5.42 22.83
C ILE A 343 23.27 4.01 22.42
N PHE A 344 22.95 3.59 21.20
CA PHE A 344 23.09 2.22 20.69
C PHE A 344 24.13 2.07 19.57
N GLY A 345 24.79 3.14 19.11
CA GLY A 345 25.79 3.06 18.06
C GLY A 345 26.97 2.15 18.43
N LYS A 346 27.33 1.25 17.52
CA LYS A 346 28.50 0.37 17.61
C LYS A 346 29.46 0.66 16.47
N ASP A 347 30.73 0.83 16.80
CA ASP A 347 31.76 1.11 15.82
C ASP A 347 32.45 -0.15 15.25
N ASP A 348 31.76 -1.29 15.26
CA ASP A 348 32.21 -2.59 14.73
C ASP A 348 32.65 -2.53 13.24
N LEU A 349 32.27 -1.45 12.54
CA LEU A 349 32.52 -1.19 11.13
C LEU A 349 33.27 0.14 10.89
N SER A 350 33.84 0.77 11.92
CA SER A 350 34.62 2.04 11.82
C SER A 350 33.86 3.19 11.12
N LEU A 351 32.56 3.32 11.40
CA LEU A 351 31.64 4.35 10.89
C LEU A 351 31.52 5.56 11.83
N LEU A 352 31.69 5.33 13.14
CA LEU A 352 31.55 6.29 14.23
C LEU A 352 32.88 6.91 14.67
N GLY A 353 34.02 6.44 14.15
CA GLY A 353 35.34 7.08 14.33
C GLY A 353 35.96 6.83 15.71
N GLY A 354 35.75 5.65 16.28
CA GLY A 354 36.20 5.25 17.61
C GLY A 354 35.17 5.48 18.72
N HIS A 355 34.05 6.17 18.43
CA HIS A 355 33.03 6.49 19.44
C HIS A 355 31.87 5.50 19.40
N ASN A 356 31.78 4.62 20.40
CA ASN A 356 30.56 3.86 20.65
C ASN A 356 29.47 4.74 21.30
N GLY A 357 28.23 4.26 21.30
CA GLY A 357 27.13 4.79 22.10
C GLY A 357 27.21 4.34 23.56
N LEU A 358 26.46 5.02 24.44
CA LEU A 358 26.50 4.81 25.89
C LEU A 358 26.29 3.35 26.32
N LEU A 359 25.40 2.61 25.66
CA LEU A 359 25.09 1.21 26.03
C LEU A 359 26.12 0.20 25.50
N HIS A 360 27.12 0.65 24.74
CA HIS A 360 28.24 -0.15 24.23
C HIS A 360 29.60 0.37 24.70
N GLY A 361 29.62 0.97 25.91
CA GLY A 361 30.84 1.42 26.58
C GLY A 361 31.39 2.75 26.07
N GLY A 362 30.64 3.48 25.24
CA GLY A 362 30.99 4.83 24.81
C GLY A 362 30.80 5.88 25.90
N ASP A 363 31.41 7.04 25.69
CA ASP A 363 31.23 8.21 26.56
C ASP A 363 30.06 9.10 26.08
N PHE A 364 29.87 10.24 26.74
CA PHE A 364 28.83 11.20 26.37
C PHE A 364 29.13 11.98 25.06
N HIS A 365 30.27 11.79 24.40
CA HIS A 365 30.65 12.55 23.21
C HIS A 365 29.62 12.35 22.08
N LEU A 366 29.39 11.09 21.68
CA LEU A 366 28.50 10.80 20.55
C LEU A 366 27.08 11.28 20.84
N LEU A 367 26.51 10.97 22.02
CA LEU A 367 25.18 11.44 22.41
C LEU A 367 25.07 12.98 22.40
N LYS A 368 26.07 13.70 22.92
CA LYS A 368 26.10 15.16 22.91
C LYS A 368 26.12 15.72 21.49
N VAL A 369 26.95 15.16 20.62
CA VAL A 369 27.06 15.60 19.22
C VAL A 369 25.76 15.32 18.46
N GLN A 370 25.13 14.15 18.65
CA GLN A 370 23.83 13.83 18.07
C GLN A 370 22.73 14.80 18.51
N ALA A 371 22.66 15.13 19.80
CA ALA A 371 21.68 16.08 20.33
C ALA A 371 21.90 17.51 19.79
N ILE A 372 23.16 17.95 19.65
CA ILE A 372 23.50 19.26 19.07
C ILE A 372 23.14 19.30 17.57
N GLY A 373 23.50 18.26 16.80
CA GLY A 373 23.18 18.18 15.38
C GLY A 373 21.67 18.24 15.11
N TRP A 374 20.90 17.44 15.86
CA TRP A 374 19.43 17.49 15.80
C TRP A 374 18.86 18.89 16.11
N LEU A 375 19.33 19.52 17.18
CA LEU A 375 18.86 20.85 17.59
C LEU A 375 19.18 21.91 16.53
N LEU A 376 20.40 21.92 15.99
CA LEU A 376 20.83 22.91 15.00
C LEU A 376 20.10 22.75 13.67
N ILE A 377 19.95 21.52 13.17
CA ILE A 377 19.22 21.25 11.91
C ILE A 377 17.73 21.60 12.08
N SER A 378 17.12 21.22 13.20
CA SER A 378 15.71 21.56 13.49
C SER A 378 15.48 23.07 13.62
N LEU A 379 16.37 23.77 14.32
CA LEU A 379 16.31 25.22 14.50
C LEU A 379 16.48 25.96 13.18
N TRP A 380 17.46 25.58 12.36
CA TRP A 380 17.65 26.14 11.01
C TRP A 380 16.40 25.95 10.15
N SER A 381 15.92 24.71 10.02
CA SER A 381 14.81 24.35 9.13
C SER A 381 13.50 25.04 9.55
N GLY A 382 13.26 25.13 10.87
CA GLY A 382 12.14 25.87 11.44
C GLY A 382 12.24 27.38 11.22
N LEU A 383 13.38 28.01 11.48
CA LEU A 383 13.58 29.45 11.28
C LEU A 383 13.53 29.85 9.80
N PHE A 384 14.11 29.03 8.92
CA PHE A 384 14.06 29.23 7.47
C PHE A 384 12.62 29.17 6.96
N THR A 385 11.88 28.11 7.33
CA THR A 385 10.45 27.98 6.99
C THR A 385 9.63 29.14 7.56
N TRP A 386 9.90 29.56 8.79
CA TRP A 386 9.25 30.72 9.40
C TRP A 386 9.46 31.99 8.59
N ALA A 387 10.69 32.29 8.17
CA ALA A 387 11.00 33.48 7.38
C ALA A 387 10.29 33.46 6.02
N VAL A 388 10.28 32.30 5.34
CA VAL A 388 9.60 32.12 4.04
C VAL A 388 8.08 32.26 4.18
N PHE A 389 7.46 31.62 5.18
CA PHE A 389 6.02 31.71 5.43
C PHE A 389 5.59 33.12 5.88
N TYR A 390 6.41 33.81 6.69
CA TYR A 390 6.17 35.20 7.09
C TYR A 390 6.18 36.13 5.87
N ALA A 391 7.16 35.98 4.97
CA ALA A 391 7.23 36.75 3.72
C ALA A 391 6.01 36.50 2.82
N MET A 392 5.65 35.23 2.59
CA MET A 392 4.45 34.87 1.79
C MET A 392 3.13 35.35 2.40
N HIS A 393 3.05 35.44 3.73
CA HIS A 393 1.89 36.02 4.38
C HIS A 393 1.83 37.54 4.24
N LYS A 394 2.95 38.25 4.38
CA LYS A 394 3.01 39.71 4.23
C LYS A 394 2.58 40.19 2.84
N VAL A 395 2.78 39.37 1.80
CA VAL A 395 2.28 39.63 0.43
C VAL A 395 0.91 39.00 0.13
N GLY A 396 0.26 38.37 1.11
CA GLY A 396 -1.11 37.86 0.99
C GLY A 396 -1.31 36.58 0.18
N ILE A 397 -0.25 35.81 -0.12
CA ILE A 397 -0.33 34.62 -0.98
C ILE A 397 -0.35 33.27 -0.24
N LEU A 398 -0.05 33.24 1.06
CA LEU A 398 0.19 32.00 1.81
C LEU A 398 -1.01 31.01 1.85
N ARG A 399 -2.17 31.47 2.33
CA ARG A 399 -3.34 30.62 2.62
C ARG A 399 -4.46 30.87 1.60
N MET A 400 -5.24 29.83 1.30
CA MET A 400 -6.48 29.95 0.53
C MET A 400 -7.50 30.81 1.27
N SER A 401 -8.45 31.40 0.55
CA SER A 401 -9.61 32.01 1.22
C SER A 401 -10.48 30.90 1.82
N LEU A 402 -11.21 31.18 2.90
CA LEU A 402 -12.13 30.21 3.54
C LEU A 402 -13.09 29.59 2.51
N LYS A 403 -13.61 30.41 1.62
CA LYS A 403 -14.48 30.04 0.51
C LYS A 403 -13.83 29.01 -0.42
N ASP A 404 -12.58 29.23 -0.81
CA ASP A 404 -11.86 28.34 -1.72
C ASP A 404 -11.41 27.05 -1.01
N GLU A 405 -11.04 27.14 0.27
CA GLU A 405 -10.78 26.00 1.16
C GLU A 405 -12.02 25.12 1.32
N LEU A 406 -13.22 25.72 1.44
CA LEU A 406 -14.49 24.99 1.52
C LEU A 406 -14.86 24.31 0.19
N LEU A 407 -14.69 25.00 -0.95
CA LEU A 407 -14.94 24.44 -2.29
C LEU A 407 -13.93 23.33 -2.66
N GLY A 408 -12.68 23.47 -2.24
CA GLY A 408 -11.59 22.53 -2.51
C GLY A 408 -10.70 22.95 -3.69
N ALA A 409 -9.41 22.67 -3.57
CA ALA A 409 -8.42 23.07 -4.55
C ALA A 409 -8.58 22.34 -5.90
N ASP A 410 -9.13 21.12 -5.92
CA ASP A 410 -9.34 20.37 -7.17
C ASP A 410 -10.27 21.14 -8.11
N TRP A 411 -11.37 21.68 -7.58
CA TRP A 411 -12.31 22.48 -8.38
C TRP A 411 -11.80 23.91 -8.61
N VAL A 412 -11.30 24.59 -7.57
CA VAL A 412 -10.95 26.02 -7.65
C VAL A 412 -9.66 26.28 -8.42
N VAL A 413 -8.68 25.36 -8.35
CA VAL A 413 -7.36 25.53 -9.01
C VAL A 413 -7.29 24.73 -10.31
N HIS A 414 -7.79 23.48 -10.32
CA HIS A 414 -7.60 22.55 -11.45
C HIS A 414 -8.85 22.35 -12.32
N GLY A 415 -10.02 22.89 -11.92
CA GLY A 415 -11.29 22.64 -12.61
C GLY A 415 -11.81 21.21 -12.52
N VAL A 416 -11.17 20.36 -11.71
CA VAL A 416 -11.52 18.95 -11.53
C VAL A 416 -12.68 18.84 -10.54
N ARG A 417 -13.80 18.27 -10.98
CA ARG A 417 -14.98 18.04 -10.15
C ARG A 417 -15.06 16.56 -9.72
N SER A 418 -15.46 16.27 -8.48
CA SER A 418 -15.76 14.88 -8.06
C SER A 418 -17.19 14.49 -8.44
N GLU A 419 -17.46 13.23 -8.81
CA GLU A 419 -18.79 12.77 -9.28
C GLU A 419 -19.93 13.13 -8.32
N THR A 420 -19.69 12.95 -7.02
CA THR A 420 -20.65 13.17 -5.91
C THR A 420 -21.06 14.63 -5.72
N ILE A 421 -20.22 15.56 -6.19
CA ILE A 421 -20.49 17.00 -6.24
C ILE A 421 -21.03 17.39 -7.62
N THR A 422 -20.38 16.92 -8.70
CA THR A 422 -20.73 17.15 -10.11
C THR A 422 -22.20 16.89 -10.38
N THR A 423 -22.70 15.69 -10.05
CA THR A 423 -24.09 15.28 -10.32
C THR A 423 -25.12 16.16 -9.60
N LYS A 424 -24.76 16.76 -8.45
CA LYS A 424 -25.65 17.68 -7.71
C LYS A 424 -25.57 19.08 -8.29
N ILE A 425 -24.37 19.54 -8.62
CA ILE A 425 -24.12 20.83 -9.26
C ILE A 425 -24.82 20.89 -10.62
N GLU A 426 -24.65 19.88 -11.47
CA GLU A 426 -25.28 19.81 -12.80
C GLU A 426 -26.80 19.84 -12.70
N LYS A 427 -27.40 19.08 -11.77
CA LYS A 427 -28.85 19.17 -11.51
C LYS A 427 -29.30 20.55 -11.05
N ILE A 428 -28.48 21.29 -10.29
CA ILE A 428 -28.79 22.66 -9.88
C ILE A 428 -28.57 23.65 -11.04
N LEU A 429 -27.54 23.47 -11.86
CA LEU A 429 -27.26 24.24 -13.08
C LEU A 429 -28.42 24.11 -14.08
N GLU A 430 -28.88 22.89 -14.34
CA GLU A 430 -30.04 22.59 -15.18
C GLU A 430 -31.33 23.21 -14.60
N GLN A 431 -31.57 23.08 -13.30
CA GLN A 431 -32.77 23.63 -12.64
C GLN A 431 -32.79 25.17 -12.62
N LEU A 432 -31.63 25.82 -12.54
CA LEU A 432 -31.52 27.28 -12.47
C LEU A 432 -31.24 27.93 -13.84
N ASN A 433 -30.89 27.14 -14.86
CA ASN A 433 -30.53 27.59 -16.22
C ASN A 433 -29.47 28.72 -16.23
N ILE A 434 -28.38 28.50 -15.51
CA ILE A 434 -27.26 29.44 -15.33
C ILE A 434 -25.95 28.81 -15.76
N ALA A 435 -25.02 29.63 -16.26
CA ALA A 435 -23.68 29.16 -16.62
C ALA A 435 -22.89 28.72 -15.36
N GLU A 436 -21.94 27.78 -15.50
CA GLU A 436 -21.14 27.29 -14.37
C GLU A 436 -20.42 28.43 -13.64
N GLU A 437 -19.82 29.38 -14.36
CA GLU A 437 -19.15 30.54 -13.76
C GLU A 437 -20.11 31.40 -12.92
N GLN A 438 -21.35 31.57 -13.38
CA GLN A 438 -22.40 32.30 -12.65
C GLN A 438 -22.87 31.52 -11.42
N PHE A 439 -23.05 30.20 -11.53
CA PHE A 439 -23.41 29.35 -10.41
C PHE A 439 -22.31 29.29 -9.36
N GLN A 440 -21.05 29.16 -9.78
CA GLN A 440 -19.92 29.34 -8.90
C GLN A 440 -20.04 30.68 -8.20
N ASP A 441 -20.18 31.80 -8.90
CA ASP A 441 -20.29 33.12 -8.26
C ASP A 441 -21.49 33.28 -7.33
N ILE A 442 -22.61 32.61 -7.60
CA ILE A 442 -23.76 32.53 -6.68
C ILE A 442 -23.42 31.71 -5.44
N LEU A 443 -22.84 30.51 -5.61
CA LEU A 443 -22.49 29.61 -4.51
C LEU A 443 -21.36 30.19 -3.65
N LYS A 444 -20.41 30.88 -4.28
CA LYS A 444 -19.37 31.72 -3.68
C LYS A 444 -19.97 32.85 -2.82
N LYS A 445 -21.01 33.55 -3.30
CA LYS A 445 -21.75 34.55 -2.51
C LYS A 445 -22.51 33.94 -1.33
N ILE A 446 -23.22 32.82 -1.57
CA ILE A 446 -23.95 32.08 -0.52
C ILE A 446 -22.99 31.61 0.58
N ILE A 447 -21.80 31.08 0.22
CA ILE A 447 -20.79 30.70 1.21
C ILE A 447 -20.31 31.92 2.00
N ILE A 448 -20.04 33.07 1.35
CA ILE A 448 -19.65 34.31 2.06
C ILE A 448 -20.75 34.74 3.04
N GLU A 449 -22.01 34.72 2.61
CA GLU A 449 -23.15 35.12 3.45
C GLU A 449 -23.35 34.18 4.65
N LEU A 450 -23.28 32.86 4.42
CA LEU A 450 -23.38 31.84 5.48
C LEU A 450 -22.17 31.82 6.42
N THR A 451 -20.96 32.15 5.94
CA THR A 451 -19.74 32.15 6.75
C THR A 451 -19.44 33.50 7.43
N SER A 452 -20.16 34.56 7.09
CA SER A 452 -19.99 35.93 7.63
C SER A 452 -19.99 36.03 9.15
N ASN A 453 -20.76 35.16 9.84
CA ASN A 453 -20.83 35.07 11.30
C ASN A 453 -20.05 33.88 11.89
N THR A 454 -19.16 33.24 11.12
CA THR A 454 -18.46 32.03 11.55
C THR A 454 -17.01 32.27 11.93
N TYR A 455 -16.62 31.74 13.09
CA TYR A 455 -15.26 31.87 13.62
C TYR A 455 -14.26 31.05 12.77
N TYR A 456 -13.60 31.72 11.82
CA TYR A 456 -12.43 31.27 11.06
C TYR A 456 -11.17 31.75 11.76
N ARG A 457 -10.19 30.85 11.99
CA ARG A 457 -8.89 31.27 12.53
C ARG A 457 -7.93 31.58 11.38
N PRO A 458 -7.42 32.82 11.26
CA PRO A 458 -6.38 33.13 10.30
C PRO A 458 -5.04 32.44 10.67
N PRO A 459 -4.09 32.41 9.73
CA PRO A 459 -2.68 32.10 9.98
C PRO A 459 -2.12 32.71 11.28
N ARG A 460 -1.34 31.93 12.05
CA ARG A 460 -0.77 32.32 13.34
C ARG A 460 0.66 32.86 13.15
N PHE A 461 0.92 34.11 13.54
CA PHE A 461 2.29 34.67 13.52
C PHE A 461 2.78 35.04 14.91
N PRO A 462 3.89 34.46 15.39
CA PRO A 462 4.45 34.78 16.70
C PRO A 462 5.22 36.11 16.65
N LEU A 463 4.49 37.23 16.54
CA LEU A 463 5.04 38.59 16.69
C LEU A 463 3.97 39.69 16.92
N SER A 464 2.69 39.33 17.13
CA SER A 464 1.59 40.26 17.40
C SER A 464 1.64 40.93 18.79
N ALA A 465 2.81 41.00 19.42
CA ALA A 465 3.06 41.60 20.73
C ALA A 465 4.16 42.69 20.68
N ILE A 466 4.69 43.02 19.49
CA ILE A 466 5.74 44.06 19.31
C ILE A 466 5.33 45.15 18.30
N ILE A 467 4.26 44.94 17.52
CA ILE A 467 3.69 45.97 16.63
C ILE A 467 2.17 45.97 16.74
N SER A 468 1.66 46.56 17.82
CA SER A 468 0.23 46.82 18.03
C SER A 468 -0.01 48.06 18.91
N ASP A 469 0.66 49.17 18.60
CA ASP A 469 0.38 50.49 19.20
C ASP A 469 0.26 51.63 18.17
N GLU A 470 0.56 51.38 16.88
CA GLU A 470 0.32 52.34 15.79
C GLU A 470 -0.47 51.70 14.65
N LEU A 471 -1.79 51.74 14.79
CA LEU A 471 -2.81 52.01 13.74
C LEU A 471 -4.19 51.67 14.34
N GLY A 472 -4.79 52.67 14.97
CA GLY A 472 -6.11 52.55 15.60
C GLY A 472 -7.27 52.45 14.60
N ASP A 473 -8.46 52.26 15.15
CA ASP A 473 -9.74 52.21 14.44
C ASP A 473 -9.85 53.22 13.29
N ASN A 474 -10.17 52.73 12.08
CA ASN A 474 -11.15 53.41 11.24
C ASN A 474 -11.74 52.51 10.13
N GLN A 475 -13.05 52.30 10.27
CA GLN A 475 -14.08 52.30 9.22
C GLN A 475 -13.95 51.40 7.98
N LEU A 476 -14.92 50.49 7.91
CA LEU A 476 -15.88 50.32 6.80
C LEU A 476 -15.80 51.33 5.62
N SER A 477 -16.06 50.79 4.43
CA SER A 477 -16.24 51.46 3.12
C SER A 477 -14.98 51.66 2.26
N LYS A 478 -14.83 50.77 1.26
CA LYS A 478 -14.58 51.12 -0.16
C LYS A 478 -14.61 49.86 -1.03
N GLU A 479 -15.81 49.47 -1.46
CA GLU A 479 -15.96 48.76 -2.72
C GLU A 479 -15.87 49.75 -3.90
N ARG A 480 -15.46 49.23 -5.07
CA ARG A 480 -15.49 49.85 -6.41
C ARG A 480 -14.55 51.03 -6.71
N ALA A 481 -13.39 50.67 -7.26
CA ALA A 481 -12.89 51.20 -8.54
C ALA A 481 -12.09 50.07 -9.22
N ALA A 482 -12.60 49.52 -10.32
CA ALA A 482 -12.08 49.74 -11.69
C ALA A 482 -10.62 49.24 -11.83
N ASP A 483 -10.40 47.99 -12.24
CA ASP A 483 -10.53 47.50 -13.62
C ASP A 483 -9.54 48.17 -14.59
N GLY A 484 -8.72 47.35 -15.27
CA GLY A 484 -7.70 47.79 -16.23
C GLY A 484 -6.24 47.49 -15.87
N ARG A 485 -5.81 46.22 -16.05
CA ARG A 485 -4.58 45.81 -16.78
C ARG A 485 -4.29 44.30 -16.64
N MET A 486 -5.15 43.46 -17.24
CA MET A 486 -4.70 42.17 -17.81
C MET A 486 -4.76 42.23 -19.33
N ARG A 487 -3.64 42.62 -19.94
CA ARG A 487 -3.33 42.38 -21.35
C ARG A 487 -1.82 42.29 -21.53
N LEU A 488 -1.26 41.08 -21.33
CA LEU A 488 -0.03 40.60 -22.00
C LEU A 488 0.26 39.12 -21.67
N MET A 489 -0.68 38.26 -22.04
CA MET A 489 -0.40 36.85 -22.35
C MET A 489 -1.24 36.48 -23.57
N SER A 490 -0.62 36.47 -24.77
CA SER A 490 -1.08 35.84 -26.01
C SER A 490 -0.21 36.30 -27.18
N ARG A 491 0.89 35.56 -27.45
CA ARG A 491 1.52 35.38 -28.79
C ARG A 491 2.77 34.49 -28.69
N ALA A 492 2.57 33.19 -28.85
CA ALA A 492 3.50 32.22 -29.47
C ALA A 492 2.96 30.79 -29.30
N LEU A 493 1.94 30.41 -30.07
CA LEU A 493 1.52 29.02 -30.23
C LEU A 493 0.72 28.86 -31.53
N SER A 494 0.83 27.69 -32.17
CA SER A 494 0.50 27.40 -33.58
C SER A 494 1.51 28.04 -34.57
N ILE A 495 2.00 27.40 -35.64
CA ILE A 495 1.74 26.09 -36.31
C ILE A 495 3.15 25.60 -36.78
N GLN A 496 3.56 24.32 -36.80
CA GLN A 496 3.18 23.28 -37.77
C GLN A 496 3.57 21.86 -37.32
N VAL A 497 2.68 20.90 -37.60
CA VAL A 497 2.99 19.48 -37.80
C VAL A 497 2.55 19.14 -39.22
N ALA A 498 3.50 18.84 -40.10
CA ALA A 498 3.34 18.08 -41.34
C ALA A 498 4.73 17.83 -41.97
N ASP A 499 4.84 16.75 -42.74
CA ASP A 499 5.90 16.44 -43.71
C ASP A 499 7.35 16.27 -43.19
N CYS A 500 7.70 15.02 -42.84
CA CYS A 500 8.51 14.17 -43.73
C CYS A 500 8.92 12.83 -43.09
N TRP A 501 8.30 11.74 -43.55
CA TRP A 501 8.86 10.38 -43.56
C TRP A 501 9.21 10.08 -45.03
N PRO A 502 10.44 9.68 -45.37
CA PRO A 502 10.64 8.25 -45.64
C PRO A 502 12.06 7.68 -45.40
N ALA A 503 12.17 6.35 -45.56
CA ALA A 503 13.38 5.49 -45.57
C ALA A 503 14.08 5.37 -44.20
N PHE A 504 14.06 4.23 -43.48
CA PHE A 504 14.04 2.83 -43.90
C PHE A 504 15.31 2.39 -44.66
N ASN A 505 16.37 2.14 -43.89
CA ASN A 505 17.38 1.07 -44.09
C ASN A 505 17.92 0.74 -42.68
N ALA A 506 17.55 -0.36 -42.03
CA ALA A 506 17.84 -1.74 -42.41
C ALA A 506 19.36 -2.07 -42.41
N ASN A 507 20.05 -1.80 -41.30
CA ASN A 507 21.16 -2.65 -40.88
C ASN A 507 20.65 -3.64 -39.83
N ILE A 508 20.14 -4.76 -40.34
CA ILE A 508 19.82 -5.95 -39.56
C ILE A 508 21.15 -6.50 -39.06
N TYR A 509 21.41 -6.42 -37.75
CA TYR A 509 22.33 -7.38 -37.13
C TYR A 509 21.65 -8.75 -37.21
N THR A 510 22.16 -9.59 -38.10
CA THR A 510 21.70 -10.97 -38.25
C THR A 510 21.94 -11.74 -36.97
N SER A 511 20.90 -12.43 -36.49
CA SER A 511 20.88 -13.13 -35.21
C SER A 511 21.64 -14.46 -35.21
N GLU A 512 22.87 -14.49 -35.74
CA GLU A 512 23.68 -15.72 -35.88
C GLU A 512 25.05 -15.70 -35.18
N ASP A 513 25.57 -14.54 -34.73
CA ASP A 513 26.90 -14.45 -34.10
C ASP A 513 26.90 -14.40 -32.55
N ILE A 514 25.76 -14.65 -31.89
CA ILE A 514 25.68 -14.81 -30.42
C ILE A 514 25.09 -16.18 -30.06
N ILE A 515 25.73 -17.23 -30.56
CA ILE A 515 25.60 -18.60 -30.01
C ILE A 515 27.01 -19.09 -29.68
N PRO A 516 27.41 -19.11 -28.39
CA PRO A 516 28.63 -19.81 -27.98
C PRO A 516 28.50 -21.29 -28.38
N LYS A 517 29.36 -21.75 -29.30
CA LYS A 517 29.38 -23.16 -29.73
C LYS A 517 29.64 -24.04 -28.50
N ALA A 518 28.63 -24.76 -28.03
CA ALA A 518 28.56 -25.40 -26.72
C ALA A 518 29.45 -26.66 -26.55
N ASN A 519 30.62 -26.72 -27.21
CA ASN A 519 31.48 -27.90 -27.30
C ASN A 519 32.97 -27.63 -27.00
N GLU A 520 33.29 -26.60 -26.21
CA GLU A 520 34.63 -26.46 -25.62
C GLU A 520 34.82 -27.40 -24.39
N PRO A 521 35.82 -28.32 -24.41
CA PRO A 521 36.09 -29.18 -23.24
C PRO A 521 36.54 -28.41 -21.98
N LYS A 522 37.04 -27.17 -22.13
CA LYS A 522 37.48 -26.33 -21.01
C LYS A 522 36.32 -25.86 -20.12
N LEU A 523 35.14 -25.59 -20.68
CA LEU A 523 33.96 -25.19 -19.91
C LEU A 523 33.52 -26.28 -18.92
N LYS A 524 33.58 -27.56 -19.34
CA LYS A 524 33.10 -28.72 -18.55
C LYS A 524 33.90 -29.02 -17.27
N ASN A 525 35.09 -28.45 -17.11
CA ASN A 525 35.90 -28.66 -15.91
C ASN A 525 35.80 -27.50 -14.90
N VAL A 526 35.33 -26.32 -15.32
CA VAL A 526 35.01 -25.21 -14.41
C VAL A 526 33.57 -25.31 -13.88
N MET A 527 32.65 -25.88 -14.66
CA MET A 527 31.24 -26.06 -14.29
C MET A 527 30.94 -27.26 -13.37
N LYS A 528 31.96 -27.94 -12.84
CA LYS A 528 31.80 -29.23 -12.12
C LYS A 528 31.63 -29.11 -10.60
N SER A 529 31.47 -27.90 -10.07
CA SER A 529 31.30 -27.66 -8.64
C SER A 529 30.42 -26.44 -8.39
N ASN A 530 29.39 -26.60 -7.54
CA ASN A 530 28.63 -25.56 -6.82
C ASN A 530 27.35 -25.00 -7.49
N LEU A 531 26.57 -25.83 -8.19
CA LEU A 531 25.20 -25.47 -8.65
C LEU A 531 24.10 -26.48 -8.27
N THR A 532 24.43 -27.55 -7.53
CA THR A 532 23.56 -28.72 -7.29
C THR A 532 22.53 -28.54 -6.14
N SER A 533 22.39 -27.34 -5.59
CA SER A 533 21.39 -26.90 -4.61
C SER A 533 21.27 -25.38 -4.68
N GLN A 534 20.34 -24.74 -3.97
CA GLN A 534 20.55 -23.31 -3.66
C GLN A 534 21.92 -23.20 -2.97
N PRO A 535 22.80 -22.28 -3.39
CA PRO A 535 24.13 -22.20 -2.82
C PRO A 535 24.00 -21.88 -1.34
N THR A 536 24.70 -22.64 -0.48
CA THR A 536 24.85 -22.24 0.92
C THR A 536 25.35 -20.81 0.96
N TYR A 537 24.72 -19.97 1.78
CA TYR A 537 24.95 -18.52 1.78
C TYR A 537 26.43 -18.15 1.98
N THR A 538 27.23 -19.06 2.55
CA THR A 538 28.70 -19.00 2.68
C THR A 538 29.44 -18.76 1.35
N GLU A 539 28.86 -19.09 0.20
CA GLU A 539 29.44 -18.87 -1.13
C GLU A 539 29.09 -17.53 -1.80
N VAL A 540 28.22 -16.72 -1.19
CA VAL A 540 27.78 -15.43 -1.75
C VAL A 540 28.98 -14.45 -1.85
N THR A 541 29.17 -13.90 -3.05
CA THR A 541 30.10 -12.78 -3.33
C THR A 541 29.46 -11.42 -3.06
N GLU A 542 30.24 -10.35 -3.22
CA GLU A 542 29.82 -8.95 -3.11
C GLU A 542 28.70 -8.62 -4.11
N ASP A 543 28.90 -8.91 -5.40
CA ASP A 543 27.94 -8.72 -6.49
C ASP A 543 26.67 -9.56 -6.30
N ASP A 544 26.83 -10.80 -5.79
CA ASP A 544 25.70 -11.67 -5.48
C ASP A 544 24.82 -11.11 -4.37
N ALA A 545 25.42 -10.51 -3.34
CA ALA A 545 24.67 -9.87 -2.26
C ALA A 545 23.94 -8.61 -2.77
N GLY A 546 24.57 -7.81 -3.64
CA GLY A 546 23.91 -6.71 -4.34
C GLY A 546 22.67 -7.18 -5.12
N TRP A 547 22.84 -8.23 -5.94
CA TRP A 547 21.75 -8.87 -6.67
C TRP A 547 20.62 -9.37 -5.75
N ILE A 548 20.94 -10.12 -4.70
CA ILE A 548 19.95 -10.66 -3.75
C ILE A 548 19.16 -9.53 -3.08
N LEU A 549 19.82 -8.45 -2.65
CA LEU A 549 19.16 -7.30 -2.01
C LEU A 549 18.25 -6.54 -2.99
N SER A 550 18.73 -6.19 -4.19
CA SER A 550 17.92 -5.52 -5.20
C SER A 550 16.68 -6.33 -5.58
N ASN A 551 16.82 -7.65 -5.78
CA ASN A 551 15.68 -8.52 -6.06
C ASN A 551 14.74 -8.64 -4.84
N THR A 552 15.25 -8.68 -3.61
CA THR A 552 14.41 -8.64 -2.38
C THR A 552 13.53 -7.40 -2.35
N PHE A 553 14.07 -6.23 -2.68
CA PHE A 553 13.31 -4.98 -2.65
C PHE A 553 12.17 -5.00 -3.69
N LEU A 554 12.44 -5.57 -4.88
CA LEU A 554 11.40 -5.80 -5.89
C LEU A 554 10.33 -6.79 -5.39
N ILE A 555 10.72 -7.91 -4.79
CA ILE A 555 9.77 -8.93 -4.29
C ILE A 555 8.86 -8.35 -3.21
N LEU A 556 9.37 -7.51 -2.31
CA LEU A 556 8.52 -6.89 -1.28
C LEU A 556 7.42 -6.00 -1.88
N THR A 557 7.60 -5.44 -3.08
CA THR A 557 6.51 -4.76 -3.80
C THR A 557 5.35 -5.69 -4.22
N MET A 558 5.52 -7.02 -4.16
CA MET A 558 4.40 -7.97 -4.26
C MET A 558 3.36 -7.74 -3.16
N GLN A 559 3.74 -7.27 -1.96
CA GLN A 559 2.79 -6.97 -0.89
C GLN A 559 1.85 -5.81 -1.27
N THR A 560 2.36 -4.80 -1.99
CA THR A 560 1.50 -3.79 -2.62
C THR A 560 0.63 -4.41 -3.73
N GLY A 561 1.22 -5.30 -4.52
CA GLY A 561 0.55 -5.97 -5.63
C GLY A 561 -0.63 -6.86 -5.20
N PHE A 562 -0.43 -7.73 -4.20
CA PHE A 562 -1.49 -8.51 -3.55
C PHE A 562 -2.54 -7.60 -2.93
N GLY A 563 -2.12 -6.63 -2.12
CA GLY A 563 -3.02 -5.65 -1.50
C GLY A 563 -3.94 -4.99 -2.52
N MET A 564 -3.40 -4.44 -3.61
CA MET A 564 -4.19 -3.80 -4.67
C MET A 564 -5.03 -4.80 -5.48
N LEU A 565 -4.49 -5.99 -5.79
CA LEU A 565 -5.22 -7.02 -6.53
C LEU A 565 -6.48 -7.46 -5.77
N GLU A 566 -6.30 -7.82 -4.51
CA GLU A 566 -7.36 -8.26 -3.61
C GLU A 566 -8.33 -7.12 -3.32
N ALA A 567 -7.83 -5.92 -2.99
CA ALA A 567 -8.62 -4.72 -2.73
C ALA A 567 -9.55 -4.37 -3.91
N GLY A 568 -9.04 -4.46 -5.14
CA GLY A 568 -9.82 -4.25 -6.37
C GLY A 568 -10.87 -5.33 -6.64
N SER A 569 -10.63 -6.56 -6.16
CA SER A 569 -11.48 -7.74 -6.41
C SER A 569 -12.60 -7.95 -5.38
N VAL A 570 -12.42 -7.46 -4.14
CA VAL A 570 -13.46 -7.48 -3.09
C VAL A 570 -14.48 -6.35 -3.24
N SER A 571 -15.58 -6.40 -2.49
CA SER A 571 -16.55 -5.30 -2.46
C SER A 571 -16.03 -4.09 -1.68
N TYR A 572 -16.57 -2.90 -2.00
CA TYR A 572 -16.10 -1.59 -1.52
C TYR A 572 -16.06 -1.38 0.01
N LYS A 573 -16.64 -2.30 0.79
CA LYS A 573 -16.75 -2.24 2.26
C LYS A 573 -15.69 -3.08 2.98
N ASN A 574 -14.74 -3.65 2.23
CA ASN A 574 -13.66 -4.51 2.73
C ASN A 574 -12.29 -4.15 2.13
N ILE A 575 -12.18 -3.03 1.39
CA ILE A 575 -10.97 -2.64 0.66
C ILE A 575 -9.83 -2.36 1.65
N ALA A 576 -10.12 -1.58 2.69
CA ALA A 576 -9.12 -1.12 3.64
C ALA A 576 -8.65 -2.27 4.56
N ASN A 577 -9.57 -3.16 4.94
CA ASN A 577 -9.27 -4.37 5.70
C ASN A 577 -8.27 -5.30 4.99
N ILE A 578 -8.41 -5.46 3.67
CA ILE A 578 -7.49 -6.23 2.84
C ILE A 578 -6.09 -5.60 2.82
N MET A 579 -6.00 -4.29 2.65
CA MET A 579 -4.73 -3.58 2.70
C MET A 579 -4.06 -3.71 4.09
N VAL A 580 -4.84 -3.71 5.18
CA VAL A 580 -4.29 -3.96 6.53
C VAL A 580 -3.83 -5.42 6.71
N LYS A 581 -4.49 -6.42 6.10
CA LYS A 581 -4.05 -7.82 6.14
C LYS A 581 -2.66 -8.01 5.52
N ASN A 582 -2.38 -7.35 4.40
CA ASN A 582 -1.05 -7.34 3.77
C ASN A 582 0.01 -6.68 4.69
N CYS A 583 -0.36 -5.62 5.44
CA CYS A 583 0.51 -5.03 6.46
C CYS A 583 0.73 -5.95 7.67
N VAL A 584 -0.27 -6.76 8.03
CA VAL A 584 -0.18 -7.77 9.12
C VAL A 584 0.81 -8.89 8.75
N ASP A 585 0.86 -9.33 7.50
CA ASP A 585 1.78 -10.38 7.06
C ASP A 585 3.25 -9.94 7.20
N VAL A 586 3.56 -8.71 6.79
CA VAL A 586 4.90 -8.13 6.93
C VAL A 586 5.26 -7.92 8.41
N THR A 587 4.35 -7.38 9.23
CA THR A 587 4.62 -7.05 10.63
C THR A 587 4.70 -8.30 11.51
N LEU A 588 3.62 -9.08 11.58
CA LEU A 588 3.53 -10.24 12.49
C LEU A 588 4.22 -11.46 11.90
N GLY A 589 4.00 -11.76 10.61
CA GLY A 589 4.71 -12.85 9.93
C GLY A 589 6.20 -12.57 9.84
N GLY A 590 6.61 -11.34 9.51
CA GLY A 590 8.02 -10.96 9.48
C GLY A 590 8.71 -11.00 10.84
N LEU A 591 8.04 -10.59 11.93
CA LEU A 591 8.56 -10.77 13.29
C LEU A 591 8.80 -12.26 13.60
N VAL A 592 7.81 -13.11 13.32
CA VAL A 592 7.91 -14.56 13.56
C VAL A 592 9.05 -15.17 12.74
N TYR A 593 9.21 -14.74 11.50
CA TYR A 593 10.28 -15.21 10.64
C TYR A 593 11.67 -14.78 11.13
N TRP A 594 11.80 -13.56 11.67
CA TRP A 594 13.04 -13.09 12.34
C TRP A 594 13.35 -13.87 13.63
N VAL A 595 12.34 -14.11 14.48
CA VAL A 595 12.50 -14.79 15.76
C VAL A 595 12.88 -16.25 15.57
N ALA A 596 12.16 -16.98 14.72
CA ALA A 596 12.29 -18.43 14.59
C ALA A 596 12.11 -19.00 13.17
N GLY A 597 11.41 -18.31 12.26
CA GLY A 597 11.13 -18.90 10.95
C GLY A 597 12.38 -19.14 10.09
N TYR A 598 13.34 -18.22 10.10
CA TYR A 598 14.64 -18.44 9.47
C TYR A 598 15.41 -19.60 10.13
N ALA A 599 15.36 -19.71 11.46
CA ALA A 599 15.99 -20.81 12.19
C ALA A 599 15.45 -22.18 11.76
N LEU A 600 14.12 -22.29 11.62
CA LEU A 600 13.44 -23.52 11.22
C LEU A 600 13.66 -23.89 9.75
N SER A 601 13.83 -22.88 8.88
CA SER A 601 13.98 -23.05 7.42
C SER A 601 15.44 -23.22 6.97
N PHE A 602 16.37 -22.52 7.63
CA PHE A 602 17.75 -22.28 7.18
C PHE A 602 18.78 -22.13 8.31
N GLY A 603 18.41 -22.49 9.54
CA GLY A 603 19.28 -22.39 10.72
C GLY A 603 20.17 -23.62 10.92
N GLU A 604 21.43 -23.37 11.27
CA GLU A 604 22.41 -24.41 11.59
C GLU A 604 22.78 -24.39 13.08
N PRO A 605 22.84 -25.55 13.78
CA PRO A 605 22.69 -26.92 13.28
C PRO A 605 21.27 -27.30 12.82
N SER A 606 21.17 -28.28 11.91
CA SER A 606 19.90 -28.74 11.33
C SER A 606 19.69 -30.26 11.31
N THR A 607 18.42 -30.68 11.23
CA THR A 607 18.00 -32.03 10.82
C THR A 607 17.52 -32.01 9.36
N PRO A 608 17.26 -33.15 8.68
CA PRO A 608 16.64 -33.12 7.36
C PRO A 608 15.23 -32.55 7.29
N PHE A 609 14.56 -32.32 8.44
CA PHE A 609 13.16 -31.91 8.54
C PHE A 609 12.94 -30.48 9.07
N PHE A 610 13.86 -29.96 9.89
CA PHE A 610 13.84 -28.59 10.45
C PHE A 610 15.24 -28.18 10.95
N GLY A 611 15.58 -26.90 10.81
CA GLY A 611 16.73 -26.27 11.45
C GLY A 611 16.45 -25.90 12.92
N TYR A 612 17.49 -25.83 13.75
CA TYR A 612 17.35 -25.50 15.18
C TYR A 612 18.50 -24.63 15.73
N GLY A 613 19.17 -23.88 14.86
CA GLY A 613 20.08 -22.79 15.22
C GLY A 613 19.70 -21.46 14.55
N ASN A 614 20.46 -20.39 14.81
CA ASN A 614 20.22 -19.05 14.26
C ASN A 614 18.84 -18.41 14.56
N PHE A 615 18.24 -18.70 15.72
CA PHE A 615 17.12 -17.92 16.25
C PHE A 615 17.49 -16.45 16.45
N PHE A 616 16.50 -15.55 16.39
CA PHE A 616 16.67 -14.09 16.52
C PHE A 616 17.75 -13.53 15.59
N VAL A 617 17.57 -13.73 14.27
CA VAL A 617 18.63 -13.65 13.24
C VAL A 617 19.62 -12.52 13.49
N THR A 618 20.80 -12.92 13.96
CA THR A 618 21.93 -12.06 14.33
C THR A 618 23.21 -12.77 13.88
N ALA A 619 24.03 -12.07 13.09
CA ALA A 619 25.26 -12.64 12.56
C ALA A 619 26.36 -12.70 13.63
N ALA A 620 27.08 -13.81 13.67
CA ALA A 620 28.16 -14.04 14.64
C ALA A 620 29.45 -13.27 14.31
N THR A 621 29.69 -12.97 13.02
CA THR A 621 30.86 -12.23 12.56
C THR A 621 30.50 -11.18 11.51
N VAL A 622 31.41 -10.23 11.26
CA VAL A 622 31.29 -9.26 10.16
C VAL A 622 31.32 -9.94 8.78
N ALA A 623 31.97 -11.10 8.64
CA ALA A 623 31.96 -11.86 7.39
C ALA A 623 30.61 -12.56 7.12
N ASP A 624 29.95 -13.04 8.18
CA ASP A 624 28.63 -13.67 8.10
C ASP A 624 27.51 -12.63 7.97
N THR A 625 27.71 -11.44 8.54
CA THR A 625 26.78 -10.29 8.51
C THR A 625 26.19 -10.07 7.13
N GLY A 626 27.03 -9.92 6.10
CA GLY A 626 26.53 -9.67 4.74
C GLY A 626 25.69 -10.82 4.20
N ARG A 627 26.17 -12.06 4.36
CA ARG A 627 25.60 -13.26 3.70
C ARG A 627 24.33 -13.73 4.37
N GLN A 628 24.36 -13.86 5.70
CA GLN A 628 23.22 -14.31 6.48
C GLN A 628 22.08 -13.30 6.40
N TYR A 629 22.36 -11.99 6.48
CA TYR A 629 21.33 -10.98 6.38
C TYR A 629 20.75 -10.85 4.97
N ALA A 630 21.55 -10.91 3.91
CA ALA A 630 21.05 -10.94 2.53
C ALA A 630 20.14 -12.16 2.28
N HIS A 631 20.57 -13.35 2.72
CA HIS A 631 19.74 -14.56 2.63
C HIS A 631 18.44 -14.44 3.44
N TYR A 632 18.53 -13.94 4.67
CA TYR A 632 17.38 -13.78 5.54
C TYR A 632 16.32 -12.83 4.97
N VAL A 633 16.70 -11.64 4.48
CA VAL A 633 15.71 -10.69 3.92
C VAL A 633 15.08 -11.21 2.63
N PHE A 634 15.86 -11.92 1.82
CA PHE A 634 15.35 -12.59 0.62
C PHE A 634 14.28 -13.63 1.01
N GLN A 635 14.61 -14.59 1.88
CA GLN A 635 13.69 -15.65 2.28
C GLN A 635 12.47 -15.16 3.08
N LEU A 636 12.63 -14.08 3.86
CA LEU A 636 11.53 -13.37 4.53
C LEU A 636 10.47 -12.91 3.53
N SER A 637 10.88 -12.40 2.37
CA SER A 637 9.94 -11.91 1.35
C SER A 637 9.09 -13.04 0.73
N PHE A 638 9.63 -14.26 0.64
CA PHE A 638 8.90 -15.46 0.20
C PHE A 638 7.95 -15.97 1.30
N ALA A 639 8.39 -15.95 2.56
CA ALA A 639 7.59 -16.38 3.72
C ALA A 639 6.34 -15.51 3.94
N THR A 640 6.47 -14.19 3.79
CA THR A 640 5.32 -13.27 3.86
C THR A 640 4.38 -13.48 2.68
N ALA A 641 4.89 -13.56 1.44
CA ALA A 641 4.08 -13.83 0.25
C ALA A 641 3.29 -15.14 0.33
N ALA A 642 3.87 -16.21 0.88
CA ALA A 642 3.18 -17.50 1.09
C ALA A 642 1.98 -17.40 2.05
N THR A 643 2.00 -16.42 2.97
CA THR A 643 0.90 -16.12 3.89
C THR A 643 -0.16 -15.26 3.21
N THR A 644 0.27 -14.22 2.49
CA THR A 644 -0.61 -13.28 1.77
C THR A 644 -1.47 -13.95 0.71
N ILE A 645 -1.01 -15.03 0.06
CA ILE A 645 -1.84 -15.83 -0.87
C ILE A 645 -3.18 -16.27 -0.24
N VAL A 646 -3.24 -16.41 1.09
CA VAL A 646 -4.46 -16.80 1.80
C VAL A 646 -5.40 -15.61 2.06
N SER A 647 -4.94 -14.35 2.16
CA SER A 647 -5.82 -13.20 2.43
C SER A 647 -6.92 -13.04 1.39
N GLY A 648 -6.59 -13.16 0.10
CA GLY A 648 -7.55 -13.11 -1.00
C GLY A 648 -8.61 -14.20 -0.91
N ALA A 649 -8.22 -15.44 -0.63
CA ALA A 649 -9.14 -16.56 -0.45
C ALA A 649 -10.00 -16.45 0.82
N VAL A 650 -9.56 -15.70 1.84
CA VAL A 650 -10.31 -15.50 3.10
C VAL A 650 -11.07 -14.16 3.22
N ALA A 651 -11.01 -13.34 2.18
CA ALA A 651 -11.52 -11.98 2.15
C ALA A 651 -13.01 -11.84 2.52
N GLU A 652 -13.38 -10.68 3.09
CA GLU A 652 -14.75 -10.24 3.44
C GLU A 652 -15.49 -10.95 4.58
N ARG A 653 -15.05 -12.13 5.05
CA ARG A 653 -15.75 -12.88 6.13
C ARG A 653 -14.86 -13.49 7.23
N MET A 654 -13.54 -13.41 7.12
CA MET A 654 -12.61 -13.72 8.22
C MET A 654 -12.37 -12.48 9.10
N GLN A 655 -12.48 -12.63 10.41
CA GLN A 655 -12.12 -11.56 11.36
C GLN A 655 -10.63 -11.23 11.25
N LEU A 656 -10.24 -9.96 11.26
CA LEU A 656 -8.84 -9.53 11.20
C LEU A 656 -8.02 -10.06 12.37
N GLN A 657 -8.63 -10.24 13.55
CA GLN A 657 -7.98 -10.85 14.72
C GLN A 657 -7.57 -12.30 14.46
N ALA A 658 -8.48 -13.09 13.87
CA ALA A 658 -8.15 -14.45 13.45
C ALA A 658 -7.10 -14.45 12.32
N TYR A 659 -7.11 -13.45 11.43
CA TYR A 659 -6.09 -13.31 10.39
C TYR A 659 -4.71 -12.99 10.98
N MET A 660 -4.61 -12.12 11.99
CA MET A 660 -3.36 -11.86 12.71
C MET A 660 -2.78 -13.11 13.38
N LEU A 661 -3.63 -13.91 14.03
CA LEU A 661 -3.23 -15.21 14.59
C LEU A 661 -2.81 -16.19 13.49
N PHE A 662 -3.54 -16.20 12.37
CA PHE A 662 -3.19 -17.01 11.20
C PHE A 662 -1.83 -16.63 10.61
N ALA A 663 -1.52 -15.36 10.41
CA ALA A 663 -0.25 -14.91 9.85
C ALA A 663 0.95 -15.35 10.71
N ILE A 664 0.80 -15.27 12.03
CA ILE A 664 1.77 -15.79 13.00
C ILE A 664 1.99 -17.30 12.82
N VAL A 665 0.93 -18.11 12.79
CA VAL A 665 1.07 -19.58 12.71
C VAL A 665 1.47 -20.08 11.32
N ASN A 666 0.92 -19.50 10.25
CA ASN A 666 1.21 -19.89 8.87
C ASN A 666 2.67 -19.68 8.49
N THR A 667 3.32 -18.65 9.06
CA THR A 667 4.76 -18.46 8.92
C THR A 667 5.53 -19.71 9.38
N PHE A 668 5.17 -20.33 10.52
CA PHE A 668 5.75 -21.62 10.93
C PHE A 668 5.38 -22.78 10.00
N GLY A 669 4.14 -22.80 9.50
CA GLY A 669 3.67 -23.78 8.52
C GLY A 669 4.49 -23.77 7.22
N TYR A 670 4.89 -22.59 6.75
CA TYR A 670 5.74 -22.39 5.58
C TYR A 670 7.20 -22.85 5.79
N CYS A 671 7.74 -22.73 7.01
CA CYS A 671 9.16 -22.99 7.28
C CYS A 671 9.60 -24.42 6.96
N LEU A 672 8.73 -25.41 7.18
CA LEU A 672 9.11 -26.81 6.94
C LEU A 672 9.17 -27.16 5.44
N PRO A 673 8.19 -26.81 4.58
CA PRO A 673 8.35 -26.88 3.12
C PRO A 673 9.62 -26.23 2.59
N ALA A 674 9.97 -25.03 3.08
CA ALA A 674 11.20 -24.33 2.71
C ALA A 674 12.44 -25.13 3.14
N MET A 675 12.47 -25.63 4.38
CA MET A 675 13.52 -26.53 4.86
C MET A 675 13.68 -27.76 3.95
N TRP A 676 12.58 -28.47 3.66
CA TRP A 676 12.66 -29.75 2.96
C TRP A 676 13.19 -29.60 1.53
N ALA A 677 12.78 -28.54 0.83
CA ALA A 677 13.09 -28.32 -0.57
C ALA A 677 14.41 -27.55 -0.80
N TRP A 678 14.70 -26.52 -0.01
CA TRP A 678 15.78 -25.57 -0.28
C TRP A 678 16.97 -25.66 0.66
N HIS A 679 16.78 -26.19 1.86
CA HIS A 679 17.91 -26.40 2.75
C HIS A 679 18.86 -27.45 2.19
N HIS A 680 20.17 -27.23 2.33
CA HIS A 680 21.18 -28.16 1.80
C HIS A 680 21.12 -29.56 2.44
N ASN A 681 20.66 -29.64 3.70
CA ASN A 681 20.36 -30.88 4.44
C ASN A 681 18.91 -31.39 4.23
N GLY A 682 18.06 -30.64 3.50
CA GLY A 682 16.63 -30.92 3.35
C GLY A 682 16.35 -32.22 2.60
N PHE A 683 15.43 -33.05 3.11
CA PHE A 683 15.23 -34.39 2.55
C PHE A 683 14.59 -34.40 1.15
N LEU A 684 13.68 -33.48 0.81
CA LEU A 684 13.09 -33.40 -0.54
C LEU A 684 14.16 -33.00 -1.56
N GLY A 685 14.91 -31.93 -1.28
CA GLY A 685 16.04 -31.52 -2.11
C GLY A 685 17.07 -32.64 -2.26
N SER A 686 17.32 -33.42 -1.20
CA SER A 686 18.24 -34.57 -1.21
C SER A 686 17.81 -35.70 -2.16
N ILE A 687 16.51 -36.00 -2.28
CA ILE A 687 15.99 -36.98 -3.24
C ILE A 687 15.77 -36.41 -4.66
N GLY A 688 16.26 -35.21 -4.95
CA GLY A 688 16.18 -34.59 -6.27
C GLY A 688 14.89 -33.81 -6.54
N PHE A 689 14.11 -33.45 -5.52
CA PHE A 689 13.02 -32.48 -5.69
C PHE A 689 13.62 -31.12 -6.03
N PHE A 690 13.11 -30.51 -7.10
CA PHE A 690 13.57 -29.23 -7.59
C PHE A 690 12.41 -28.25 -7.70
N ASP A 691 12.55 -27.12 -7.03
CA ASP A 691 11.62 -26.00 -7.10
C ASP A 691 12.46 -24.72 -7.08
N PHE A 692 12.66 -24.10 -8.25
CA PHE A 692 13.65 -23.04 -8.41
C PHE A 692 13.32 -21.78 -7.57
N ALA A 693 12.12 -21.24 -7.74
CA ALA A 693 11.66 -20.02 -7.08
C ALA A 693 10.39 -20.21 -6.23
N GLY A 694 9.94 -21.43 -5.95
CA GLY A 694 8.86 -21.66 -4.98
C GLY A 694 7.49 -21.86 -5.61
N GLY A 695 7.44 -22.47 -6.79
CA GLY A 695 6.20 -22.91 -7.43
C GLY A 695 5.40 -23.85 -6.53
N CYS A 696 6.08 -24.71 -5.77
CA CYS A 696 5.47 -25.54 -4.73
C CYS A 696 5.64 -24.95 -3.32
N VAL A 697 6.85 -24.48 -2.98
CA VAL A 697 7.19 -24.05 -1.60
C VAL A 697 6.42 -22.80 -1.17
N VAL A 698 6.25 -21.81 -2.06
CA VAL A 698 5.44 -20.61 -1.80
C VAL A 698 4.01 -20.81 -2.30
N HIS A 699 3.83 -20.99 -3.61
CA HIS A 699 2.49 -21.01 -4.18
C HIS A 699 1.72 -22.27 -3.77
N GLY A 700 2.29 -23.47 -3.91
CA GLY A 700 1.65 -24.72 -3.47
C GLY A 700 1.26 -24.71 -1.98
N THR A 701 2.15 -24.24 -1.09
CA THR A 701 1.85 -24.02 0.34
C THR A 701 0.68 -23.05 0.53
N GLY A 702 0.79 -21.84 -0.02
CA GLY A 702 -0.23 -20.80 0.12
C GLY A 702 -1.58 -21.23 -0.47
N GLY A 703 -1.58 -21.90 -1.62
CA GLY A 703 -2.77 -22.40 -2.31
C GLY A 703 -3.45 -23.55 -1.57
N ALA A 704 -2.69 -24.49 -0.99
CA ALA A 704 -3.24 -25.56 -0.16
C ALA A 704 -3.82 -25.01 1.16
N SER A 705 -3.13 -24.06 1.80
CA SER A 705 -3.66 -23.32 2.95
C SER A 705 -4.93 -22.54 2.57
N ALA A 706 -4.94 -21.83 1.44
CA ALA A 706 -6.09 -21.08 0.93
C ALA A 706 -7.30 -21.98 0.69
N PHE A 707 -7.11 -23.16 0.09
CA PHE A 707 -8.18 -24.13 -0.15
C PHE A 707 -8.84 -24.58 1.16
N VAL A 708 -8.04 -25.01 2.13
CA VAL A 708 -8.54 -25.47 3.44
C VAL A 708 -9.16 -24.32 4.23
N ALA A 709 -8.53 -23.14 4.20
CA ALA A 709 -9.02 -21.94 4.86
C ALA A 709 -10.41 -21.54 4.34
N ALA A 710 -10.58 -21.42 3.02
CA ALA A 710 -11.87 -21.09 2.40
C ALA A 710 -12.93 -22.17 2.65
N TYR A 711 -12.55 -23.46 2.62
CA TYR A 711 -13.48 -24.57 2.90
C TYR A 711 -14.00 -24.58 4.34
N ILE A 712 -13.12 -24.44 5.35
CA ILE A 712 -13.52 -24.44 6.77
C ILE A 712 -14.31 -23.17 7.12
N LEU A 713 -13.91 -22.03 6.55
CA LEU A 713 -14.54 -20.74 6.80
C LEU A 713 -15.93 -20.61 6.14
N GLY A 714 -16.12 -21.24 4.98
CA GLY A 714 -17.38 -21.31 4.25
C GLY A 714 -17.68 -20.07 3.39
N ALA A 715 -18.65 -20.21 2.48
CA ALA A 715 -19.01 -19.17 1.51
C ALA A 715 -19.56 -17.88 2.13
N ARG A 716 -19.40 -16.74 1.43
CA ARG A 716 -20.09 -15.48 1.75
C ARG A 716 -21.61 -15.64 1.62
N TYR A 717 -22.37 -14.84 2.38
CA TYR A 717 -23.82 -14.93 2.48
C TYR A 717 -24.53 -14.98 1.12
N LYS A 718 -25.26 -16.07 0.87
CA LYS A 718 -26.01 -16.34 -0.38
C LYS A 718 -25.18 -16.26 -1.67
N ARG A 719 -23.84 -16.39 -1.62
CA ARG A 719 -23.01 -16.57 -2.83
C ARG A 719 -23.40 -17.85 -3.59
N PHE A 720 -23.66 -18.93 -2.85
CA PHE A 720 -24.20 -20.19 -3.35
C PHE A 720 -25.53 -20.48 -2.63
N PRO A 721 -26.68 -20.02 -3.14
CA PRO A 721 -27.98 -20.21 -2.50
C PRO A 721 -28.44 -21.66 -2.58
N ARG A 722 -29.23 -22.10 -1.59
CA ARG A 722 -29.88 -23.41 -1.56
C ARG A 722 -31.40 -23.25 -1.63
N GLY A 723 -32.12 -24.27 -2.12
CA GLY A 723 -33.58 -24.32 -2.02
C GLY A 723 -34.37 -23.28 -2.83
N GLY A 724 -33.80 -22.73 -3.91
CA GLY A 724 -34.49 -21.75 -4.78
C GLY A 724 -34.38 -20.29 -4.34
N GLU A 725 -33.54 -19.98 -3.35
CA GLU A 725 -33.18 -18.60 -2.99
C GLU A 725 -32.41 -17.89 -4.12
N GLU A 726 -32.54 -16.56 -4.19
CA GLU A 726 -31.78 -15.73 -5.14
C GLU A 726 -30.30 -15.62 -4.71
N ALA A 727 -29.39 -15.74 -5.69
CA ALA A 727 -27.95 -15.64 -5.49
C ALA A 727 -27.51 -14.17 -5.30
N VAL A 728 -26.59 -13.94 -4.35
CA VAL A 728 -25.93 -12.65 -4.17
C VAL A 728 -24.71 -12.56 -5.08
N HIS A 729 -24.74 -11.59 -5.99
CA HIS A 729 -23.60 -11.22 -6.82
C HIS A 729 -22.72 -10.19 -6.11
N TYR A 730 -21.54 -10.61 -5.70
CA TYR A 730 -20.50 -9.73 -5.18
C TYR A 730 -19.83 -9.00 -6.34
N THR A 731 -19.68 -7.69 -6.23
CA THR A 731 -19.10 -6.83 -7.28
C THR A 731 -17.73 -6.34 -6.82
N ALA A 732 -16.72 -6.51 -7.67
CA ALA A 732 -15.37 -6.00 -7.50
C ALA A 732 -15.38 -4.47 -7.33
N SER A 733 -14.58 -3.94 -6.39
CA SER A 733 -14.58 -2.51 -6.05
C SER A 733 -13.97 -1.64 -7.14
N SER A 734 -12.92 -2.11 -7.81
CA SER A 734 -12.17 -1.34 -8.79
C SER A 734 -11.32 -2.27 -9.68
N PRO A 735 -11.74 -2.49 -10.94
CA PRO A 735 -10.94 -3.27 -11.89
C PRO A 735 -9.58 -2.61 -12.22
N VAL A 736 -9.49 -1.29 -12.12
CA VAL A 736 -8.22 -0.55 -12.28
C VAL A 736 -7.26 -0.87 -11.14
N THR A 737 -7.75 -0.91 -9.89
CA THR A 737 -6.93 -1.29 -8.73
C THR A 737 -6.50 -2.75 -8.84
N ALA A 738 -7.40 -3.65 -9.27
CA ALA A 738 -7.08 -5.06 -9.48
C ALA A 738 -5.98 -5.27 -10.55
N LEU A 739 -6.09 -4.58 -11.69
CA LEU A 739 -5.09 -4.63 -12.77
C LEU A 739 -3.76 -3.97 -12.37
N THR A 740 -3.77 -2.88 -11.60
CA THR A 740 -2.53 -2.30 -11.05
C THR A 740 -1.84 -3.28 -10.09
N GLY A 741 -2.61 -4.00 -9.26
CA GLY A 741 -2.11 -5.10 -8.44
C GLY A 741 -1.44 -6.20 -9.27
N LEU A 742 -2.09 -6.64 -10.36
CA LEU A 742 -1.49 -7.57 -11.32
C LEU A 742 -0.16 -7.02 -11.90
N PHE A 743 -0.11 -5.76 -12.33
CA PHE A 743 1.12 -5.19 -12.90
C PHE A 743 2.26 -5.11 -11.88
N MET A 744 1.97 -4.75 -10.63
CA MET A 744 2.96 -4.77 -9.55
C MET A 744 3.45 -6.20 -9.24
N LEU A 745 2.54 -7.18 -9.17
CA LEU A 745 2.91 -8.59 -9.02
C LEU A 745 3.77 -9.09 -10.18
N TRP A 746 3.42 -8.75 -11.43
CA TRP A 746 4.13 -9.18 -12.63
C TRP A 746 5.54 -8.58 -12.70
N TRP A 747 5.69 -7.29 -12.40
CA TRP A 747 6.99 -6.62 -12.24
C TRP A 747 7.85 -7.29 -11.16
N ALA A 748 7.28 -7.44 -9.96
CA ALA A 748 7.97 -8.06 -8.82
C ALA A 748 8.32 -9.53 -9.05
N TRP A 749 7.58 -10.25 -9.91
CA TRP A 749 7.85 -11.64 -10.28
C TRP A 749 9.18 -11.83 -11.01
N LEU A 750 9.66 -10.78 -11.70
CA LEU A 750 11.01 -10.79 -12.26
C LEU A 750 12.04 -10.81 -11.12
N GLY A 751 11.84 -10.01 -10.07
CA GLY A 751 12.63 -10.06 -8.85
C GLY A 751 12.58 -11.43 -8.16
N PHE A 752 11.38 -12.00 -8.06
CA PHE A 752 11.09 -13.29 -7.46
C PHE A 752 11.84 -14.43 -8.16
N ASN A 753 11.63 -14.60 -9.47
CA ASN A 753 12.24 -15.68 -10.22
C ASN A 753 13.73 -15.43 -10.49
N CYS A 754 14.13 -14.23 -10.94
CA CYS A 754 15.53 -13.98 -11.31
C CYS A 754 16.42 -13.88 -10.05
N GLY A 755 15.90 -13.39 -8.93
CA GLY A 755 16.58 -13.41 -7.64
C GLY A 755 16.93 -14.82 -7.15
N SER A 756 16.12 -15.84 -7.50
CA SER A 756 16.36 -17.24 -7.12
C SER A 756 17.57 -17.91 -7.78
N THR A 757 18.29 -17.26 -8.70
CA THR A 757 19.68 -17.67 -9.01
C THR A 757 20.64 -17.51 -7.83
N PHE A 758 20.20 -16.74 -6.83
CA PHE A 758 20.91 -16.40 -5.61
C PHE A 758 22.26 -15.72 -5.86
N GLY A 759 22.34 -14.98 -6.97
CA GLY A 759 23.53 -14.27 -7.41
C GLY A 759 23.69 -14.20 -8.94
N ILE A 760 24.72 -13.48 -9.38
CA ILE A 760 25.10 -13.24 -10.78
C ILE A 760 26.53 -13.68 -11.08
N SER A 761 27.38 -13.82 -10.06
CA SER A 761 28.75 -14.32 -10.16
C SER A 761 28.80 -15.77 -10.65
N LYS A 762 29.99 -16.23 -11.07
CA LYS A 762 30.23 -17.60 -11.56
C LYS A 762 29.26 -18.00 -12.69
N ASP A 763 29.10 -17.13 -13.69
CA ASP A 763 28.18 -17.30 -14.83
C ASP A 763 26.66 -17.35 -14.50
N ARG A 764 26.24 -17.18 -13.24
CA ARG A 764 24.82 -17.27 -12.85
C ARG A 764 23.94 -16.18 -13.46
N TRP A 765 24.52 -15.05 -13.88
CA TRP A 765 23.83 -14.03 -14.69
C TRP A 765 23.21 -14.61 -15.98
N LYS A 766 23.81 -15.65 -16.57
CA LYS A 766 23.27 -16.34 -17.76
C LYS A 766 21.98 -17.09 -17.43
N VAL A 767 21.90 -17.67 -16.24
CA VAL A 767 20.69 -18.31 -15.72
C VAL A 767 19.64 -17.25 -15.40
N ALA A 768 20.03 -16.13 -14.77
CA ALA A 768 19.11 -15.02 -14.46
C ALA A 768 18.46 -14.45 -15.73
N ALA A 769 19.26 -14.20 -16.78
CA ALA A 769 18.77 -13.73 -18.07
C ALA A 769 17.82 -14.75 -18.74
N LYS A 770 18.16 -16.05 -18.71
CA LYS A 770 17.27 -17.13 -19.19
C LYS A 770 15.94 -17.15 -18.42
N VAL A 771 16.00 -17.02 -17.09
CA VAL A 771 14.84 -17.00 -16.18
C VAL A 771 13.92 -15.80 -16.44
N ALA A 772 14.47 -14.61 -16.70
CA ALA A 772 13.68 -13.44 -17.07
C ALA A 772 12.86 -13.69 -18.33
N VAL A 773 13.50 -14.23 -19.38
CA VAL A 773 12.83 -14.55 -20.66
C VAL A 773 11.80 -15.66 -20.51
N THR A 774 12.10 -16.76 -19.81
CA THR A 774 11.13 -17.85 -19.61
C THR A 774 9.94 -17.38 -18.78
N THR A 775 10.16 -16.54 -17.77
CA THR A 775 9.10 -15.94 -16.93
C THR A 775 8.15 -15.07 -17.74
N LEU A 776 8.68 -14.13 -18.53
CA LEU A 776 7.88 -13.27 -19.40
C LEU A 776 7.13 -14.08 -20.47
N ASN A 777 7.78 -15.05 -21.12
CA ASN A 777 7.12 -15.89 -22.12
C ASN A 777 5.96 -16.69 -21.52
N GLY A 778 6.14 -17.30 -20.33
CA GLY A 778 5.08 -18.03 -19.65
C GLY A 778 3.86 -17.14 -19.32
N SER A 779 4.10 -15.93 -18.83
CA SER A 779 3.03 -14.98 -18.51
C SER A 779 2.35 -14.39 -19.75
N ILE A 780 3.09 -14.14 -20.84
CA ILE A 780 2.55 -13.70 -22.14
C ILE A 780 1.62 -14.76 -22.72
N ALA A 781 2.04 -16.03 -22.72
CA ALA A 781 1.21 -17.13 -23.20
C ALA A 781 -0.06 -17.31 -22.34
N GLY A 782 0.07 -17.15 -21.01
CA GLY A 782 -1.07 -17.08 -20.11
C GLY A 782 -2.02 -15.93 -20.46
N GLY A 783 -1.50 -14.72 -20.65
CA GLY A 783 -2.30 -13.55 -21.07
C GLY A 783 -3.03 -13.75 -22.40
N ILE A 784 -2.41 -14.42 -23.38
CA ILE A 784 -3.05 -14.77 -24.66
C ILE A 784 -4.21 -15.75 -24.43
N VAL A 785 -4.02 -16.79 -23.61
CA VAL A 785 -5.10 -17.71 -23.22
C VAL A 785 -6.23 -16.96 -22.50
N GLY A 786 -5.90 -16.02 -21.61
CA GLY A 786 -6.87 -15.16 -20.94
C GLY A 786 -7.70 -14.33 -21.92
N LEU A 787 -7.05 -13.60 -22.83
CA LEU A 787 -7.72 -12.78 -23.84
C LEU A 787 -8.63 -13.62 -24.76
N VAL A 788 -8.14 -14.74 -25.28
CA VAL A 788 -8.90 -15.60 -26.22
C VAL A 788 -10.06 -16.28 -25.51
N SER A 789 -9.82 -16.91 -24.36
CA SER A 789 -10.88 -17.59 -23.59
C SER A 789 -11.94 -16.60 -23.10
N SER A 790 -11.54 -15.42 -22.66
CA SER A 790 -12.44 -14.34 -22.24
C SER A 790 -13.32 -13.90 -23.40
N PHE A 791 -12.74 -13.58 -24.56
CA PHE A 791 -13.49 -13.20 -25.77
C PHE A 791 -14.48 -14.28 -26.21
N VAL A 792 -14.09 -15.56 -26.17
CA VAL A 792 -14.96 -16.69 -26.56
C VAL A 792 -16.08 -16.92 -25.55
N VAL A 793 -15.77 -17.02 -24.26
CA VAL A 793 -16.74 -17.34 -23.19
C VAL A 793 -17.73 -16.19 -22.98
N PHE A 794 -17.27 -14.94 -23.03
CA PHE A 794 -18.09 -13.74 -22.83
C PHE A 794 -18.63 -13.13 -24.13
N LYS A 795 -18.68 -13.92 -25.23
CA LYS A 795 -19.36 -13.60 -26.50
C LYS A 795 -18.91 -12.27 -27.12
N GLY A 796 -17.60 -12.15 -27.36
CA GLY A 796 -16.98 -10.99 -27.98
C GLY A 796 -16.60 -9.86 -27.00
N ARG A 797 -16.55 -10.15 -25.69
CA ARG A 797 -16.19 -9.19 -24.64
C ARG A 797 -15.00 -9.70 -23.83
N PHE A 798 -14.19 -8.79 -23.33
CA PHE A 798 -13.06 -9.11 -22.43
C PHE A 798 -13.46 -8.88 -20.97
N ASN A 799 -13.74 -9.96 -20.25
CA ASN A 799 -13.77 -9.98 -18.77
C ASN A 799 -12.33 -9.91 -18.23
N ILE A 800 -12.15 -9.09 -17.18
CA ILE A 800 -10.85 -8.75 -16.58
C ILE A 800 -10.33 -9.88 -15.69
N ASP A 801 -11.18 -10.48 -14.87
CA ASP A 801 -10.82 -11.58 -13.96
C ASP A 801 -10.19 -12.76 -14.73
N TYR A 802 -10.73 -13.09 -15.90
CA TYR A 802 -10.18 -14.10 -16.80
C TYR A 802 -8.76 -13.77 -17.27
N ILE A 803 -8.47 -12.50 -17.54
CA ILE A 803 -7.14 -12.05 -17.97
C ILE A 803 -6.17 -12.13 -16.78
N ILE A 804 -6.58 -11.62 -15.60
CA ILE A 804 -5.80 -11.66 -14.36
C ILE A 804 -5.42 -13.11 -14.00
N LEU A 805 -6.42 -13.99 -13.85
CA LEU A 805 -6.20 -15.39 -13.47
C LEU A 805 -5.34 -16.14 -14.47
N SER A 806 -5.40 -15.78 -15.75
CA SER A 806 -4.60 -16.43 -16.80
C SER A 806 -3.15 -15.95 -16.81
N VAL A 807 -2.89 -14.65 -16.64
CA VAL A 807 -1.52 -14.13 -16.50
C VAL A 807 -0.87 -14.69 -15.23
N MET A 808 -1.58 -14.68 -14.10
CA MET A 808 -1.08 -15.23 -12.84
C MET A 808 -0.90 -16.75 -12.90
N GLY A 809 -1.84 -17.49 -13.51
CA GLY A 809 -1.69 -18.94 -13.72
C GLY A 809 -0.49 -19.29 -14.60
N GLY A 810 -0.19 -18.46 -15.62
CA GLY A 810 1.02 -18.56 -16.42
C GLY A 810 2.31 -18.29 -15.63
N LEU A 811 2.32 -17.23 -14.81
CA LEU A 811 3.44 -16.89 -13.91
C LEU A 811 3.72 -18.00 -12.88
N VAL A 812 2.71 -18.43 -12.12
CA VAL A 812 2.86 -19.51 -11.12
C VAL A 812 3.35 -20.81 -11.75
N SER A 813 2.87 -21.15 -12.95
CA SER A 813 3.27 -22.38 -13.65
C SER A 813 4.73 -22.40 -14.07
N ILE A 814 5.41 -21.24 -14.09
CA ILE A 814 6.81 -21.12 -14.49
C ILE A 814 7.77 -21.05 -13.30
N THR A 815 7.29 -20.62 -12.13
CA THR A 815 8.09 -20.38 -10.91
C THR A 815 9.00 -21.56 -10.52
N ALA A 816 8.51 -22.80 -10.62
CA ALA A 816 9.31 -23.99 -10.24
C ALA A 816 10.40 -24.37 -11.26
N ASN A 817 10.25 -23.99 -12.54
CA ASN A 817 10.97 -24.58 -13.68
C ASN A 817 11.68 -23.58 -14.60
N CYS A 818 11.52 -22.27 -14.39
CA CYS A 818 12.00 -21.21 -15.28
C CYS A 818 13.51 -21.23 -15.60
N ALA A 819 14.36 -21.80 -14.73
CA ALA A 819 15.80 -21.97 -14.96
C ALA A 819 16.17 -23.14 -15.88
N ILE A 820 15.35 -24.20 -15.92
CA ILE A 820 15.69 -25.52 -16.49
C ILE A 820 14.96 -25.84 -17.81
N ILE A 821 14.13 -24.92 -18.31
CA ILE A 821 13.38 -25.06 -19.57
C ILE A 821 13.83 -24.03 -20.62
N SER A 822 13.47 -24.23 -21.89
CA SER A 822 13.68 -23.23 -22.94
C SER A 822 12.56 -22.16 -22.98
N PRO A 823 12.84 -20.98 -23.56
CA PRO A 823 11.83 -19.94 -23.83
C PRO A 823 10.65 -20.38 -24.71
N ALA A 824 10.77 -21.48 -25.46
CA ALA A 824 9.67 -22.03 -26.25
C ALA A 824 8.78 -22.97 -25.41
N GLU A 825 9.39 -23.79 -24.56
CA GLU A 825 8.67 -24.66 -23.62
C GLU A 825 7.90 -23.82 -22.59
N SER A 826 8.42 -22.67 -22.17
CA SER A 826 7.71 -21.79 -21.23
C SER A 826 6.40 -21.22 -21.76
N LEU A 827 6.27 -20.97 -23.08
CA LEU A 827 5.00 -20.58 -23.71
C LEU A 827 3.94 -21.68 -23.53
N ILE A 828 4.33 -22.93 -23.74
CA ILE A 828 3.41 -24.09 -23.63
C ILE A 828 3.00 -24.30 -22.17
N ILE A 829 3.96 -24.27 -21.24
CA ILE A 829 3.73 -24.43 -19.81
C ILE A 829 2.81 -23.34 -19.27
N GLY A 830 3.06 -22.08 -19.64
CA GLY A 830 2.25 -20.92 -19.23
C GLY A 830 0.83 -20.94 -19.79
N ALA A 831 0.65 -21.29 -21.07
CA ALA A 831 -0.66 -21.43 -21.69
C ALA A 831 -1.52 -22.53 -21.03
N ILE A 832 -0.92 -23.70 -20.74
CA ILE A 832 -1.61 -24.79 -20.05
C ILE A 832 -1.91 -24.39 -18.59
N GLY A 833 -0.99 -23.69 -17.92
CA GLY A 833 -1.19 -23.12 -16.58
C GLY A 833 -2.40 -22.21 -16.49
N ALA A 834 -2.52 -21.26 -17.42
CA ALA A 834 -3.69 -20.39 -17.53
C ALA A 834 -4.99 -21.17 -17.77
N ALA A 835 -4.98 -22.15 -18.69
CA ALA A 835 -6.14 -23.00 -18.94
C ALA A 835 -6.55 -23.82 -17.69
N ILE A 836 -5.58 -24.28 -16.91
CA ILE A 836 -5.80 -24.98 -15.64
C ILE A 836 -6.41 -24.03 -14.59
N ALA A 837 -5.93 -22.79 -14.45
CA ALA A 837 -6.54 -21.80 -13.56
C ALA A 837 -8.02 -21.52 -13.94
N LEU A 838 -8.30 -21.27 -15.22
CA LEU A 838 -9.66 -21.00 -15.71
C LEU A 838 -10.60 -22.20 -15.60
N PHE A 839 -10.06 -23.43 -15.68
CA PHE A 839 -10.84 -24.64 -15.43
C PHE A 839 -11.07 -24.85 -13.92
N ALA A 840 -10.02 -24.70 -13.11
CA ALA A 840 -10.05 -24.92 -11.67
C ALA A 840 -11.03 -23.99 -10.95
N ILE A 841 -11.15 -22.71 -11.34
CA ILE A 841 -12.16 -21.81 -10.73
C ILE A 841 -13.58 -22.36 -10.89
N ARG A 842 -13.92 -22.96 -12.05
CA ARG A 842 -15.23 -23.58 -12.30
C ARG A 842 -15.44 -24.85 -11.48
N VAL A 843 -14.37 -25.57 -11.13
CA VAL A 843 -14.43 -26.73 -10.22
C VAL A 843 -14.66 -26.25 -8.78
N ILE A 844 -13.91 -25.24 -8.32
CA ILE A 844 -14.03 -24.63 -6.99
C ILE A 844 -15.42 -24.04 -6.76
N GLU A 845 -15.96 -23.27 -7.73
CA GLU A 845 -17.34 -22.76 -7.67
C GLU A 845 -18.38 -23.88 -7.61
N ARG A 846 -18.17 -25.00 -8.34
CA ARG A 846 -19.05 -26.17 -8.30
C ARG A 846 -18.97 -26.96 -6.99
N MET A 847 -17.90 -26.78 -6.21
CA MET A 847 -17.75 -27.32 -4.85
C MET A 847 -18.36 -26.41 -3.78
N GLU A 848 -19.04 -25.32 -4.17
CA GLU A 848 -19.54 -24.27 -3.27
C GLU A 848 -18.44 -23.61 -2.39
N ILE A 849 -17.18 -23.68 -2.84
CA ILE A 849 -16.04 -23.01 -2.18
C ILE A 849 -15.94 -21.59 -2.74
N ASP A 850 -15.91 -20.60 -1.84
CA ASP A 850 -15.93 -19.18 -2.20
C ASP A 850 -14.54 -18.57 -2.05
N ASP A 851 -13.88 -18.37 -3.19
CA ASP A 851 -12.57 -17.75 -3.35
C ASP A 851 -12.77 -16.39 -4.05
N PRO A 852 -12.79 -15.26 -3.30
CA PRO A 852 -13.10 -13.93 -3.85
C PRO A 852 -12.13 -13.43 -4.92
N VAL A 853 -10.90 -13.94 -4.97
CA VAL A 853 -9.81 -13.43 -5.82
C VAL A 853 -9.32 -14.49 -6.82
N GLY A 854 -9.64 -15.76 -6.59
CA GLY A 854 -9.16 -16.88 -7.41
C GLY A 854 -7.73 -17.31 -7.04
N ALA A 855 -7.34 -17.13 -5.78
CA ALA A 855 -6.04 -17.53 -5.26
C ALA A 855 -5.82 -19.06 -5.32
N ILE A 856 -6.87 -19.86 -5.12
CA ILE A 856 -6.80 -21.33 -5.17
C ILE A 856 -6.52 -21.85 -6.60
N PRO A 857 -7.29 -21.49 -7.65
CA PRO A 857 -6.98 -21.88 -9.03
C PRO A 857 -5.55 -21.54 -9.47
N VAL A 858 -5.08 -20.34 -9.10
CA VAL A 858 -3.74 -19.85 -9.43
C VAL A 858 -2.69 -20.61 -8.62
N HIS A 859 -2.72 -20.49 -7.30
CA HIS A 859 -1.62 -20.93 -6.44
C HIS A 859 -1.68 -22.41 -6.02
N PHE A 860 -2.82 -23.11 -6.15
CA PHE A 860 -2.87 -24.56 -5.90
C PHE A 860 -2.79 -25.36 -7.22
N ALA A 861 -3.71 -25.11 -8.16
CA ALA A 861 -3.81 -25.95 -9.37
C ALA A 861 -2.69 -25.65 -10.38
N SER A 862 -2.42 -24.37 -10.67
CA SER A 862 -1.36 -23.99 -11.62
C SER A 862 0.04 -24.25 -11.04
N ALA A 863 0.20 -24.14 -9.72
CA ALA A 863 1.40 -24.55 -9.00
C ALA A 863 1.69 -26.06 -9.13
N GLY A 864 0.66 -26.90 -8.97
CA GLY A 864 0.79 -28.35 -9.18
C GLY A 864 1.27 -28.66 -10.60
N TRP A 865 0.67 -28.02 -11.61
CA TRP A 865 1.11 -28.14 -13.00
C TRP A 865 2.57 -27.69 -13.21
N GLY A 866 2.94 -26.50 -12.72
CA GLY A 866 4.31 -25.98 -12.83
C GLY A 866 5.35 -26.86 -12.13
N THR A 867 4.98 -27.46 -11.00
CA THR A 867 5.83 -28.40 -10.26
C THR A 867 6.01 -29.71 -11.04
N MET A 868 4.97 -30.23 -11.70
CA MET A 868 5.09 -31.39 -12.58
C MET A 868 5.91 -31.07 -13.84
N CYS A 869 5.85 -29.85 -14.35
CA CYS A 869 6.62 -29.43 -15.54
C CYS A 869 8.14 -29.52 -15.35
N VAL A 870 8.65 -29.41 -14.12
CA VAL A 870 10.05 -29.75 -13.80
C VAL A 870 10.37 -31.20 -14.22
N GLY A 871 9.52 -32.16 -13.86
CA GLY A 871 9.68 -33.58 -14.19
C GLY A 871 9.36 -33.95 -15.64
N ILE A 872 8.67 -33.08 -16.39
CA ILE A 872 8.31 -33.31 -17.80
C ILE A 872 9.35 -32.67 -18.74
N PHE A 873 9.65 -31.39 -18.53
CA PHE A 873 10.44 -30.52 -19.43
C PHE A 873 11.84 -30.15 -18.90
N GLY A 874 12.18 -30.53 -17.65
CA GLY A 874 13.45 -30.14 -17.04
C GLY A 874 14.66 -30.67 -17.82
N LYS A 875 15.58 -29.77 -18.19
CA LYS A 875 16.89 -30.12 -18.72
C LYS A 875 17.92 -29.92 -17.62
N ASN A 876 18.84 -30.87 -17.45
CA ASN A 876 19.97 -30.71 -16.55
C ASN A 876 21.06 -29.77 -17.13
N ASP A 877 20.63 -28.62 -17.66
CA ASP A 877 21.52 -27.52 -17.98
C ASP A 877 22.11 -27.00 -16.66
N PHE A 878 23.42 -26.72 -16.64
CA PHE A 878 24.13 -26.20 -15.45
C PHE A 878 24.11 -27.11 -14.19
N ASP A 879 23.80 -28.41 -14.36
CA ASP A 879 23.73 -29.44 -13.30
C ASP A 879 22.72 -29.18 -12.15
N LEU A 880 21.72 -28.32 -12.42
CA LEU A 880 20.69 -27.93 -11.45
C LEU A 880 19.77 -29.09 -10.98
N LEU A 881 19.70 -30.18 -11.75
CA LEU A 881 18.84 -31.35 -11.51
C LEU A 881 19.62 -32.59 -11.05
N LYS A 882 20.86 -32.43 -10.57
CA LYS A 882 21.68 -33.52 -9.98
C LYS A 882 21.84 -34.74 -10.92
N GLY A 883 22.01 -34.50 -12.21
CA GLY A 883 22.12 -35.55 -13.23
C GLY A 883 20.79 -36.10 -13.77
N HIS A 884 19.64 -35.68 -13.24
CA HIS A 884 18.32 -36.10 -13.74
C HIS A 884 17.80 -35.19 -14.84
N ASN A 885 17.17 -35.78 -15.87
CA ASN A 885 16.43 -35.05 -16.89
C ASN A 885 14.91 -35.28 -16.71
N GLY A 886 14.10 -34.41 -17.29
CA GLY A 886 12.67 -34.60 -17.44
C GLY A 886 12.33 -35.70 -18.45
N LEU A 887 11.07 -36.13 -18.42
CA LEU A 887 10.53 -37.19 -19.26
C LEU A 887 10.78 -36.98 -20.76
N LEU A 888 10.59 -35.74 -21.25
CA LEU A 888 10.78 -35.40 -22.67
C LEU A 888 12.25 -35.28 -23.09
N HIS A 889 13.18 -35.38 -22.14
CA HIS A 889 14.63 -35.35 -22.35
C HIS A 889 15.30 -36.67 -21.93
N GLY A 890 14.51 -37.75 -21.90
CA GLY A 890 15.01 -39.13 -21.72
C GLY A 890 15.34 -39.52 -20.28
N GLY A 891 15.04 -38.70 -19.27
CA GLY A 891 15.34 -39.00 -17.86
C GLY A 891 14.38 -39.99 -17.17
N GLY A 892 13.39 -40.53 -17.90
CA GLY A 892 12.42 -41.48 -17.38
C GLY A 892 11.39 -40.84 -16.44
N LEU A 893 10.78 -41.66 -15.57
CA LEU A 893 9.71 -41.21 -14.66
C LEU A 893 10.23 -40.67 -13.31
N TYR A 894 11.52 -40.85 -12.97
CA TYR A 894 12.02 -40.59 -11.62
C TYR A 894 11.80 -39.14 -11.17
N LEU A 895 12.25 -38.17 -11.96
CA LEU A 895 12.10 -36.75 -11.61
C LEU A 895 10.61 -36.38 -11.49
N LEU A 896 9.75 -36.84 -12.39
CA LEU A 896 8.30 -36.62 -12.32
C LEU A 896 7.67 -37.25 -11.06
N GLN A 897 8.10 -38.44 -10.65
CA GLN A 897 7.64 -39.08 -9.42
C GLN A 897 8.07 -38.30 -8.17
N VAL A 898 9.31 -37.80 -8.13
CA VAL A 898 9.82 -36.99 -7.03
C VAL A 898 9.07 -35.64 -6.96
N GLN A 899 8.84 -34.98 -8.10
CA GLN A 899 8.04 -33.75 -8.16
C GLN A 899 6.59 -33.98 -7.68
N ALA A 900 5.95 -35.06 -8.13
CA ALA A 900 4.61 -35.43 -7.69
C ALA A 900 4.55 -35.70 -6.18
N PHE A 901 5.53 -36.44 -5.64
CA PHE A 901 5.65 -36.71 -4.22
C PHE A 901 5.84 -35.43 -3.39
N GLY A 902 6.75 -34.53 -3.81
CA GLY A 902 6.99 -33.25 -3.14
C GLY A 902 5.75 -32.35 -3.15
N TRP A 903 5.05 -32.23 -4.29
CA TRP A 903 3.81 -31.47 -4.38
C TRP A 903 2.70 -32.01 -3.48
N ILE A 904 2.49 -33.34 -3.47
CA ILE A 904 1.51 -33.98 -2.59
C ILE A 904 1.89 -33.75 -1.12
N LEU A 905 3.15 -33.95 -0.75
CA LEU A 905 3.59 -33.85 0.64
C LEU A 905 3.51 -32.43 1.19
N ILE A 906 3.98 -31.43 0.44
CA ILE A 906 3.88 -30.02 0.82
C ILE A 906 2.40 -29.59 0.89
N SER A 907 1.58 -29.99 -0.09
CA SER A 907 0.14 -29.69 -0.08
C SER A 907 -0.58 -30.30 1.12
N LEU A 908 -0.30 -31.58 1.44
CA LEU A 908 -0.88 -32.26 2.60
C LEU A 908 -0.42 -31.64 3.92
N TRP A 909 0.87 -31.31 4.05
CA TRP A 909 1.38 -30.62 5.23
C TRP A 909 0.66 -29.29 5.46
N SER A 910 0.64 -28.41 4.45
CA SER A 910 0.05 -27.08 4.56
C SER A 910 -1.46 -27.12 4.76
N ALA A 911 -2.15 -28.06 4.10
CA ALA A 911 -3.56 -28.34 4.33
C ALA A 911 -3.86 -28.81 5.76
N LEU A 912 -3.10 -29.77 6.29
CA LEU A 912 -3.30 -30.29 7.65
C LEU A 912 -2.94 -29.25 8.72
N PHE A 913 -1.84 -28.53 8.53
CA PHE A 913 -1.40 -27.47 9.43
C PHE A 913 -2.46 -26.36 9.53
N THR A 914 -2.91 -25.83 8.39
CA THR A 914 -3.99 -24.82 8.35
C THR A 914 -5.30 -25.38 8.90
N ALA A 915 -5.65 -26.64 8.63
CA ALA A 915 -6.87 -27.26 9.17
C ALA A 915 -6.87 -27.29 10.71
N VAL A 916 -5.75 -27.62 11.36
CA VAL A 916 -5.65 -27.65 12.83
C VAL A 916 -5.96 -26.28 13.42
N PHE A 917 -5.33 -25.21 12.92
CA PHE A 917 -5.54 -23.86 13.45
C PHE A 917 -6.91 -23.28 13.09
N PHE A 918 -7.41 -23.49 11.86
CA PHE A 918 -8.75 -23.03 11.47
C PHE A 918 -9.84 -23.74 12.26
N LEU A 919 -9.74 -25.06 12.48
CA LEU A 919 -10.70 -25.79 13.31
C LEU A 919 -10.62 -25.39 14.79
N ALA A 920 -9.44 -25.03 15.30
CA ALA A 920 -9.30 -24.49 16.65
C ALA A 920 -9.95 -23.10 16.79
N MET A 921 -9.66 -22.16 15.88
CA MET A 921 -10.26 -20.82 15.85
C MET A 921 -11.77 -20.85 15.61
N ASN A 922 -12.25 -21.79 14.79
CA ASN A 922 -13.69 -21.98 14.54
C ASN A 922 -14.40 -22.49 15.81
N ARG A 923 -13.82 -23.48 16.51
CA ARG A 923 -14.35 -23.95 17.80
C ARG A 923 -14.29 -22.90 18.91
N ALA A 924 -13.32 -21.99 18.86
CA ALA A 924 -13.24 -20.84 19.77
C ALA A 924 -14.21 -19.71 19.42
N GLY A 925 -14.92 -19.78 18.28
CA GLY A 925 -15.88 -18.77 17.85
C GLY A 925 -15.27 -17.45 17.32
N ILE A 926 -13.96 -17.42 17.07
CA ILE A 926 -13.22 -16.20 16.65
C ILE A 926 -12.92 -16.15 15.15
N LEU A 927 -13.12 -17.25 14.41
CA LEU A 927 -12.67 -17.34 13.02
C LEU A 927 -13.46 -16.44 12.05
N ARG A 928 -14.80 -16.56 12.06
CA ARG A 928 -15.69 -15.91 11.08
C ARG A 928 -16.37 -14.69 11.68
N MET A 929 -16.57 -13.65 10.88
CA MET A 929 -17.44 -12.52 11.22
C MET A 929 -18.88 -12.98 11.44
N SER A 930 -19.65 -12.24 12.25
CA SER A 930 -21.11 -12.45 12.31
C SER A 930 -21.75 -12.10 10.97
N LEU A 931 -22.93 -12.64 10.66
CA LEU A 931 -23.65 -12.31 9.42
C LEU A 931 -23.91 -10.79 9.31
N GLN A 932 -24.18 -10.14 10.45
CA GLN A 932 -24.42 -8.70 10.50
C GLN A 932 -23.14 -7.93 10.17
N ASP A 933 -22.01 -8.35 10.74
CA ASP A 933 -20.71 -7.72 10.50
C ASP A 933 -20.21 -7.95 9.07
N GLU A 934 -20.40 -9.15 8.51
CA GLU A 934 -20.12 -9.48 7.11
C GLU A 934 -20.97 -8.63 6.15
N LEU A 935 -22.25 -8.39 6.46
CA LEU A 935 -23.12 -7.54 5.66
C LEU A 935 -22.77 -6.04 5.78
N MET A 936 -22.38 -5.57 6.96
CA MET A 936 -21.88 -4.19 7.18
C MET A 936 -20.52 -3.93 6.53
N GLY A 937 -19.62 -4.92 6.53
CA GLY A 937 -18.27 -4.86 5.97
C GLY A 937 -17.19 -4.57 7.02
N ALA A 938 -16.03 -5.20 6.85
CA ALA A 938 -14.91 -5.12 7.77
C ALA A 938 -14.30 -3.71 7.87
N ASP A 939 -14.35 -2.92 6.80
CA ASP A 939 -13.86 -1.53 6.80
C ASP A 939 -14.58 -0.71 7.88
N TRP A 940 -15.90 -0.89 8.04
CA TRP A 940 -16.60 -0.27 9.16
C TRP A 940 -16.32 -1.02 10.47
N VAL A 941 -16.67 -2.30 10.52
CA VAL A 941 -16.75 -3.04 11.80
C VAL A 941 -15.39 -3.08 12.51
N GLU A 942 -14.31 -3.31 11.76
CA GLU A 942 -12.97 -3.50 12.30
C GLU A 942 -12.12 -2.23 12.24
N HIS A 943 -12.35 -1.30 11.31
CA HIS A 943 -11.52 -0.08 11.15
C HIS A 943 -12.23 1.25 11.43
N GLY A 944 -13.57 1.26 11.51
CA GLY A 944 -14.35 2.50 11.61
C GLY A 944 -14.40 3.33 10.31
N VAL A 945 -13.89 2.79 9.20
CA VAL A 945 -13.88 3.45 7.89
C VAL A 945 -15.28 3.45 7.28
N ARG A 946 -15.76 4.64 6.93
CA ARG A 946 -17.07 4.85 6.31
C ARG A 946 -16.91 4.91 4.78
N SER A 947 -17.32 3.85 4.09
CA SER A 947 -17.34 3.83 2.62
C SER A 947 -18.52 4.61 2.03
N GLU A 948 -18.35 5.12 0.81
CA GLU A 948 -19.21 6.19 0.26
C GLU A 948 -20.69 5.81 0.06
N SER A 949 -21.01 4.52 -0.07
CA SER A 949 -22.36 4.02 -0.39
C SER A 949 -23.20 3.56 0.80
N VAL A 950 -22.56 3.06 1.88
CA VAL A 950 -23.23 2.63 3.13
C VAL A 950 -22.94 3.58 4.28
N GLY A 951 -21.67 3.97 4.46
CA GLY A 951 -21.26 4.94 5.49
C GLY A 951 -22.02 6.26 5.39
N ASN A 952 -22.15 6.84 4.20
CA ASN A 952 -22.87 8.09 4.00
C ASN A 952 -24.39 7.98 4.19
N LYS A 953 -25.01 6.87 3.76
CA LYS A 953 -26.45 6.65 3.97
C LYS A 953 -26.76 6.52 5.46
N ILE A 954 -25.92 5.79 6.18
CA ILE A 954 -26.07 5.64 7.63
C ILE A 954 -25.67 6.93 8.37
N GLU A 955 -24.70 7.71 7.91
CA GLU A 955 -24.37 9.01 8.50
C GLU A 955 -25.53 10.02 8.39
N LYS A 956 -26.25 10.05 7.26
CA LYS A 956 -27.50 10.81 7.16
C LYS A 956 -28.50 10.37 8.23
N ILE A 957 -28.63 9.06 8.46
CA ILE A 957 -29.51 8.48 9.49
C ILE A 957 -29.03 8.84 10.91
N ILE A 958 -27.72 8.74 11.21
CA ILE A 958 -27.10 9.18 12.47
C ILE A 958 -27.42 10.66 12.73
N LYS A 959 -27.21 11.53 11.73
CA LYS A 959 -27.45 12.97 11.82
C LYS A 959 -28.94 13.31 11.97
N GLN A 960 -29.83 12.57 11.31
CA GLN A 960 -31.29 12.75 11.42
C GLN A 960 -31.86 12.25 12.76
N MET A 961 -31.35 11.14 13.29
CA MET A 961 -31.80 10.56 14.57
C MET A 961 -31.10 11.18 15.79
N ASN A 962 -29.93 11.78 15.59
CA ASN A 962 -29.06 12.36 16.61
C ASN A 962 -28.76 11.36 17.75
N LEU A 963 -28.26 10.18 17.35
CA LEU A 963 -27.88 9.05 18.20
C LEU A 963 -26.34 8.84 18.18
N PRO A 964 -25.75 8.24 19.23
CA PRO A 964 -24.37 7.73 19.20
C PRO A 964 -24.13 6.72 18.07
N GLU A 965 -22.90 6.65 17.54
CA GLU A 965 -22.57 5.74 16.42
C GLU A 965 -22.77 4.27 16.80
N ASP A 966 -22.40 3.90 18.02
CA ASP A 966 -22.60 2.57 18.60
C ASP A 966 -24.09 2.21 18.71
N GLU A 967 -24.95 3.12 19.18
CA GLU A 967 -26.40 2.92 19.18
C GLU A 967 -26.95 2.72 17.75
N VAL A 968 -26.42 3.44 16.75
CA VAL A 968 -26.86 3.27 15.35
C VAL A 968 -26.33 1.97 14.74
N GLN A 969 -25.08 1.56 15.01
CA GLN A 969 -24.60 0.23 14.62
C GLN A 969 -25.53 -0.86 15.20
N ASP A 970 -25.93 -0.74 16.46
CA ASP A 970 -26.86 -1.65 17.12
C ASP A 970 -28.25 -1.68 16.46
N VAL A 971 -28.78 -0.52 16.08
CA VAL A 971 -30.04 -0.43 15.30
C VAL A 971 -29.87 -1.10 13.94
N PHE A 972 -28.76 -0.88 13.23
CA PHE A 972 -28.50 -1.53 11.93
C PHE A 972 -28.29 -3.03 12.04
N LYS A 973 -27.63 -3.54 13.09
CA LYS A 973 -27.54 -4.97 13.37
C LYS A 973 -28.92 -5.59 13.59
N LYS A 974 -29.81 -4.89 14.30
CA LYS A 974 -31.22 -5.30 14.49
C LYS A 974 -32.03 -5.23 13.18
N MET A 975 -31.84 -4.19 12.36
CA MET A 975 -32.42 -4.10 11.01
C MET A 975 -32.02 -5.29 10.13
N ILE A 976 -30.73 -5.67 10.13
CA ILE A 976 -30.22 -6.83 9.40
C ILE A 976 -30.90 -8.12 9.88
N ILE A 977 -31.02 -8.32 11.19
CA ILE A 977 -31.68 -9.50 11.77
C ILE A 977 -33.14 -9.60 11.32
N GLU A 978 -33.90 -8.50 11.36
CA GLU A 978 -35.32 -8.52 10.97
C GLU A 978 -35.50 -8.68 9.44
N ALA A 979 -34.66 -8.04 8.63
CA ALA A 979 -34.67 -8.17 7.17
C ALA A 979 -34.17 -9.53 6.65
N THR A 980 -33.29 -10.22 7.40
CA THR A 980 -32.80 -11.57 7.02
C THR A 980 -33.69 -12.70 7.53
N SER A 981 -34.53 -12.45 8.54
CA SER A 981 -35.47 -13.45 9.08
C SER A 981 -36.86 -13.43 8.41
N SER A 982 -37.24 -12.34 7.72
CA SER A 982 -38.55 -12.18 7.09
C SER A 982 -38.74 -12.91 5.75
N ASN A 983 -37.65 -13.40 5.14
CA ASN A 983 -37.62 -14.04 3.81
C ASN A 983 -38.15 -13.16 2.65
N GLU A 984 -38.44 -11.89 2.89
CA GLU A 984 -38.86 -10.93 1.86
C GLU A 984 -37.67 -10.34 1.09
N ARG A 985 -37.96 -9.73 -0.07
CA ARG A 985 -37.00 -9.08 -1.00
C ARG A 985 -36.19 -7.90 -0.43
N GLN A 986 -36.21 -7.70 0.88
CA GLN A 986 -35.54 -6.62 1.60
C GLN A 986 -34.00 -6.78 1.62
N SER A 987 -33.46 -7.94 1.24
CA SER A 987 -32.01 -8.19 1.11
C SER A 987 -31.31 -7.23 0.14
N ALA A 988 -32.04 -6.66 -0.83
CA ALA A 988 -31.54 -5.64 -1.77
C ALA A 988 -31.06 -4.33 -1.09
N PHE A 989 -31.44 -4.10 0.18
CA PHE A 989 -31.01 -2.97 0.99
C PHE A 989 -29.47 -2.84 1.09
N PHE A 990 -28.78 -3.97 1.21
CA PHE A 990 -27.31 -4.02 1.45
C PHE A 990 -26.48 -4.16 0.16
N LEU A 991 -27.13 -4.31 -0.99
CA LEU A 991 -26.49 -4.59 -2.28
C LEU A 991 -26.72 -3.50 -3.34
N GLY A 992 -27.12 -2.30 -2.89
CA GLY A 992 -27.13 -1.07 -3.70
C GLY A 992 -28.50 -0.59 -4.22
N GLY A 993 -29.60 -1.30 -3.94
CA GLY A 993 -30.88 -1.11 -4.64
C GLY A 993 -31.94 -0.20 -3.99
N VAL A 994 -31.75 0.28 -2.75
CA VAL A 994 -32.83 0.92 -1.97
C VAL A 994 -32.61 2.43 -1.78
N ASN A 995 -33.70 3.21 -1.94
CA ASN A 995 -33.74 4.67 -1.78
C ASN A 995 -33.79 5.10 -0.30
N GLU A 996 -33.64 6.40 -0.03
CA GLU A 996 -33.57 6.93 1.35
C GLU A 996 -34.91 6.83 2.11
N GLU A 997 -36.03 6.77 1.40
CA GLU A 997 -37.38 6.80 1.96
C GLU A 997 -37.79 5.44 2.56
N ASP A 998 -37.44 4.35 1.88
CA ASP A 998 -37.68 2.98 2.37
C ASP A 998 -36.86 2.66 3.62
N ALA A 999 -35.59 3.10 3.66
CA ALA A 999 -34.72 2.92 4.82
C ALA A 999 -35.24 3.68 6.06
N PHE A 1000 -35.72 4.92 5.86
CA PHE A 1000 -36.33 5.73 6.91
C PHE A 1000 -37.65 5.12 7.39
N ASN A 1001 -38.50 4.64 6.47
CA ASN A 1001 -39.76 3.99 6.81
C ASN A 1001 -39.54 2.71 7.62
N MET A 1002 -38.53 1.90 7.26
CA MET A 1002 -38.19 0.67 7.98
C MET A 1002 -37.65 0.94 9.39
N ALA A 1003 -36.73 1.89 9.55
CA ALA A 1003 -36.26 2.32 10.88
C ALA A 1003 -37.41 2.86 11.76
N ARG A 1004 -38.38 3.56 11.16
CA ARG A 1004 -39.59 4.02 11.84
C ARG A 1004 -40.51 2.85 12.25
N VAL A 1005 -40.68 1.82 11.43
CA VAL A 1005 -41.45 0.62 11.78
C VAL A 1005 -40.78 -0.17 12.92
N LEU A 1006 -39.45 -0.27 12.90
CA LEU A 1006 -38.68 -0.94 13.97
C LEU A 1006 -38.72 -0.17 15.29
N SER A 1007 -38.85 1.17 15.26
CA SER A 1007 -39.17 1.96 16.45
C SER A 1007 -40.58 1.70 17.02
N GLN A 1008 -41.41 0.89 16.35
CA GLN A 1008 -42.78 0.55 16.76
C GLN A 1008 -42.93 -0.93 17.20
N THR A 1009 -41.90 -1.77 17.07
CA THR A 1009 -41.97 -3.18 17.51
C THR A 1009 -41.77 -3.33 19.02
N ARG A 1010 -42.44 -4.33 19.62
CA ARG A 1010 -42.54 -4.50 21.08
C ARG A 1010 -41.21 -4.66 21.83
N GLN A 1011 -40.12 -5.04 21.15
CA GLN A 1011 -38.81 -5.25 21.77
C GLN A 1011 -37.91 -4.01 21.78
N GLY A 1012 -38.26 -2.92 21.06
CA GLY A 1012 -37.47 -1.68 21.10
C GLY A 1012 -37.61 -0.88 22.41
N SER A 1013 -38.62 -1.17 23.24
CA SER A 1013 -39.20 -0.27 24.25
C SER A 1013 -38.23 0.40 25.24
N VAL A 1014 -37.08 -0.21 25.54
CA VAL A 1014 -36.09 0.33 26.49
C VAL A 1014 -35.29 1.50 25.88
N ILE A 1015 -34.83 1.38 24.63
CA ILE A 1015 -34.11 2.44 23.90
C ILE A 1015 -35.12 3.44 23.28
N THR A 1016 -36.27 2.92 22.86
CA THR A 1016 -37.27 3.63 22.06
C THR A 1016 -38.00 4.76 22.79
N SER A 1017 -37.96 4.83 24.13
CA SER A 1017 -38.58 5.93 24.89
C SER A 1017 -38.03 7.33 24.55
N ARG A 1018 -36.74 7.43 24.20
CA ARG A 1018 -36.10 8.69 23.74
C ARG A 1018 -36.38 8.97 22.25
N LEU A 1019 -36.39 7.91 21.42
CA LEU A 1019 -36.68 7.99 19.99
C LEU A 1019 -38.12 8.42 19.72
N ILE A 1020 -39.11 7.82 20.39
CA ILE A 1020 -40.53 8.21 20.27
C ILE A 1020 -40.71 9.67 20.66
N ARG A 1021 -40.09 10.11 21.78
CA ARG A 1021 -40.20 11.49 22.26
C ARG A 1021 -39.68 12.49 21.21
N ARG A 1022 -38.46 12.30 20.68
CA ARG A 1022 -37.92 13.17 19.61
C ARG A 1022 -38.70 13.08 18.29
N ALA A 1023 -39.13 11.88 17.88
CA ALA A 1023 -39.93 11.71 16.67
C ALA A 1023 -41.31 12.37 16.78
N SER A 1024 -41.86 12.49 17.99
CA SER A 1024 -43.08 13.24 18.28
C SER A 1024 -42.88 14.76 18.44
N GLU A 1025 -41.64 15.21 18.61
CA GLU A 1025 -41.27 16.63 18.74
C GLU A 1025 -40.93 17.30 17.39
N MET A 1026 -40.66 16.53 16.32
CA MET A 1026 -40.56 17.07 14.95
C MET A 1026 -41.90 17.62 14.47
N THR A 1027 -41.94 18.89 14.06
CA THR A 1027 -43.17 19.54 13.60
C THR A 1027 -43.19 19.73 12.09
N ILE A 1028 -44.38 19.98 11.53
CA ILE A 1028 -44.60 20.15 10.07
C ILE A 1028 -43.71 21.25 9.44
N LYS A 1029 -43.11 22.14 10.25
CA LYS A 1029 -42.12 23.13 9.81
C LYS A 1029 -40.86 22.49 9.22
N ASP A 1030 -40.45 21.32 9.70
CA ASP A 1030 -39.16 20.68 9.41
C ASP A 1030 -39.15 19.85 8.10
N LEU A 1031 -40.32 19.74 7.43
CA LEU A 1031 -40.45 19.04 6.16
C LEU A 1031 -39.95 19.88 4.96
N PRO A 1032 -39.29 19.25 3.96
CA PRO A 1032 -38.86 19.93 2.75
C PRO A 1032 -40.05 20.47 1.94
N PRO A 1033 -39.88 21.55 1.16
CA PRO A 1033 -40.99 22.27 0.50
C PRO A 1033 -41.90 21.39 -0.36
N SER A 1034 -41.33 20.38 -1.03
CA SER A 1034 -42.06 19.43 -1.89
C SER A 1034 -43.21 18.70 -1.18
N ARG A 1035 -43.07 18.39 0.12
CA ARG A 1035 -44.14 17.71 0.91
C ARG A 1035 -45.16 18.68 1.52
N LYS A 1036 -44.84 19.96 1.69
CA LYS A 1036 -45.81 20.96 2.17
C LYS A 1036 -46.96 21.16 1.17
N ILE A 1037 -46.65 21.07 -0.13
CA ILE A 1037 -47.64 21.18 -1.21
C ILE A 1037 -48.55 19.94 -1.29
N SER A 1038 -48.02 18.72 -1.09
CA SER A 1038 -48.85 17.51 -1.12
C SER A 1038 -49.83 17.40 0.05
N LEU A 1039 -49.47 17.93 1.22
CA LEU A 1039 -50.31 17.91 2.43
C LEU A 1039 -51.41 18.98 2.43
N LEU A 1040 -51.24 20.08 1.70
CA LEU A 1040 -52.26 21.13 1.57
C LEU A 1040 -53.38 20.79 0.58
N ASN A 1041 -53.15 19.85 -0.35
CA ASN A 1041 -54.09 19.50 -1.42
C ASN A 1041 -54.92 18.22 -1.14
N GLY A 1042 -54.83 17.64 0.07
CA GLY A 1042 -55.44 16.35 0.40
C GLY A 1042 -56.70 16.43 1.28
N THR A 1043 -57.83 16.95 0.76
CA THR A 1043 -59.13 16.92 1.46
C THR A 1043 -60.15 16.00 0.78
N THR A 1044 -60.94 15.29 1.61
CA THR A 1044 -62.02 14.32 1.26
C THR A 1044 -61.54 13.03 0.58
N SER A 1045 -61.76 11.81 1.10
CA SER A 1045 -62.86 11.31 1.92
C SER A 1045 -62.43 10.16 2.85
N ARG A 1046 -63.02 10.06 4.05
CA ARG A 1046 -62.92 8.88 4.91
C ARG A 1046 -64.23 8.62 5.64
N LYS A 1047 -65.14 7.88 5.01
CA LYS A 1047 -66.33 7.23 5.62
C LYS A 1047 -66.84 6.13 4.68
N GLU A 1048 -67.52 5.15 5.27
CA GLU A 1048 -68.29 4.07 4.61
C GLU A 1048 -67.49 2.97 3.89
N SER A 1049 -67.25 1.86 4.60
CA SER A 1049 -67.80 0.55 4.20
C SER A 1049 -67.57 -0.51 5.30
N LEU A 1050 -68.57 -0.70 6.15
CA LEU A 1050 -68.71 -1.87 7.01
C LEU A 1050 -70.21 -2.12 7.21
N ALA A 1051 -70.61 -3.40 7.16
CA ALA A 1051 -71.96 -3.94 7.38
C ALA A 1051 -73.03 -3.83 6.26
N VAL A 1052 -73.35 -5.02 5.72
CA VAL A 1052 -74.72 -5.53 5.43
C VAL A 1052 -75.51 -4.91 4.24
N ARG A 1053 -75.69 -5.74 3.20
CA ARG A 1053 -77.05 -6.09 2.72
C ARG A 1053 -77.13 -7.46 2.05
N LYS A 1054 -78.13 -8.23 2.48
CA LYS A 1054 -78.62 -9.46 1.84
C LYS A 1054 -79.62 -9.12 0.73
N GLU A 1055 -79.79 -10.08 -0.19
CA GLU A 1055 -81.03 -10.40 -0.91
C GLU A 1055 -81.74 -9.28 -1.72
N SER A 1056 -81.69 -9.41 -3.05
CA SER A 1056 -82.92 -9.43 -3.86
C SER A 1056 -82.68 -10.18 -5.18
N SER A 1057 -83.61 -11.05 -5.53
CA SER A 1057 -83.64 -11.82 -6.77
C SER A 1057 -84.25 -11.04 -7.94
N VAL A 1058 -83.89 -11.35 -9.20
CA VAL A 1058 -84.85 -11.70 -10.27
C VAL A 1058 -84.13 -12.25 -11.52
N ARG A 1059 -84.50 -13.49 -11.80
CA ARG A 1059 -84.47 -14.34 -13.01
C ARG A 1059 -84.48 -13.64 -14.40
N CYS A 1060 -83.71 -14.16 -15.36
CA CYS A 1060 -84.22 -15.15 -16.35
C CYS A 1060 -83.10 -15.81 -17.21
N ARG A 1061 -83.49 -16.88 -17.94
CA ARG A 1061 -82.71 -17.91 -18.67
C ARG A 1061 -83.13 -17.90 -20.18
N PRO A 1062 -82.74 -18.84 -21.09
CA PRO A 1062 -81.47 -19.59 -21.31
C PRO A 1062 -81.06 -19.75 -22.80
N SER A 1063 -79.86 -20.30 -23.08
CA SER A 1063 -79.51 -21.29 -24.15
C SER A 1063 -77.97 -21.34 -24.31
N SER A 1064 -77.29 -22.43 -24.67
CA SER A 1064 -77.65 -23.87 -24.80
C SER A 1064 -76.35 -24.72 -24.71
N THR A 1065 -76.38 -25.83 -23.95
CA THR A 1065 -75.37 -26.91 -23.95
C THR A 1065 -75.52 -27.81 -25.21
N PRO A 1066 -74.59 -28.73 -25.61
CA PRO A 1066 -73.98 -29.77 -24.73
C PRO A 1066 -72.51 -30.23 -24.99
N LEU A 1067 -71.90 -30.81 -23.92
CA LEU A 1067 -70.93 -31.93 -23.83
C LEU A 1067 -69.63 -31.91 -24.70
N ILE A 1068 -68.49 -32.46 -24.26
CA ILE A 1068 -68.23 -33.84 -23.78
C ILE A 1068 -67.20 -33.89 -22.62
N MET A 1069 -67.27 -34.94 -21.79
CA MET A 1069 -66.38 -35.26 -20.65
C MET A 1069 -65.22 -36.20 -21.01
N MET A 1070 -64.12 -36.13 -20.25
CA MET A 1070 -63.39 -37.24 -19.57
C MET A 1070 -62.28 -36.61 -18.69
N LYS A 1071 -62.04 -36.85 -17.37
CA LYS A 1071 -61.94 -38.07 -16.52
C LYS A 1071 -60.86 -39.06 -17.04
N GLU A 1072 -59.93 -39.67 -16.30
CA GLU A 1072 -59.65 -39.99 -14.87
C GLU A 1072 -58.13 -40.36 -14.70
N ASP A 1073 -57.44 -40.38 -13.55
CA ASP A 1073 -57.70 -39.84 -12.19
C ASP A 1073 -56.39 -39.66 -11.35
N HIS A 1074 -56.52 -38.97 -10.22
CA HIS A 1074 -55.69 -38.89 -9.00
C HIS A 1074 -54.97 -40.17 -8.45
N LYS A 1075 -53.79 -39.98 -7.81
CA LYS A 1075 -53.44 -40.27 -6.36
C LYS A 1075 -51.91 -40.27 -6.15
N ASN A 1076 -51.34 -39.41 -5.29
CA ASN A 1076 -51.19 -39.47 -3.82
C ASN A 1076 -50.12 -40.46 -3.32
N GLY A 1077 -49.13 -39.98 -2.54
CA GLY A 1077 -48.12 -40.83 -1.89
C GLY A 1077 -47.00 -40.08 -1.15
N ILE A 1078 -47.34 -39.46 -0.01
CA ILE A 1078 -46.42 -39.10 1.10
C ILE A 1078 -45.74 -40.39 1.64
N PRO A 1079 -44.49 -40.39 2.17
CA PRO A 1079 -43.80 -39.29 2.88
C PRO A 1079 -42.50 -38.78 2.27
#